data_AF-A0A7S4QAJ6-F1
#
_entry.id   AF-A0A7S4QAJ6-F1
#
_cell.length_a   1.000
_cell.length_b   1.000
_cell.length_c   1.000
_cell.angle_alpha   90.00
_cell.angle_beta   90.00
_cell.angle_gamma   90.00
#
_symmetry.space_group_name_H-M   'P 1'
#
loop_
_entity.id
_entity.type
_entity.pdbx_description
1 polymer ?
#
loop_
_entity_poly.entity_id
_entity_poly.type
_entity_poly.pdbx_seq_one_letter_code
_entity_poly.pdbx_strand_id
1 'polypeptide(L)'
;GRARAMVRRSWDFRNLFGTGKLDFQQGRPLVTDKDYWSWVGERWLPFVNELREALRAVEARAALGFADNEHLPDEAQILEWGRQAVALTEEVRGYGNGTPNAVWQVLMRMAQYNGIGRYRFQQVPAAWSHDGFIRVIDGTTRSSLLAQAGGGSVTSGSAGHHARGAAVDESGDLRQSVEESAIANTFISGVMSARDADVLIVGSLLRKLLVRVVRQRGVAVLRAMAGAAEGDTQELLWRLQGEILPSQADAAEARALFRRVDAALGGGSEGEEAAQLASACESVGVDRDSASWRAMVLWGVAPQSYGQLAPETKLQAARFVEGAVDESRRRSGRGPEALDPTVAEFLDFLREHPGSLWQGDRDKHLLMLSFGFLSKQLVYMSRDEIDRRTKHRYLPVKWTRVLPLLEGKPQGQSPVVKRKAGTKEISRFRYNAFPYDDEHGLGLGKPAGWEPDALDPLRVRGQRKRRHAGKGQGNAAHLGEALVTDATAKLGNWFICDIEKILTEFTILNLRGPKGARHRLLPGEAPVMVGQNPRAASSIGVTQHTQLSTASVGKWPVFRLRAPAPGSSESRKSFRIASGVFAQVELVQVGRQEDAVVMRVDLNSVEQASHAAVLELLHRAHEELMTAFGGRDVDFNILVAPRLPQTGAVVLFAPVAMVAPTAEDKYTWFNPDTGERSDAYRLPVQTLDFSQGRGNWMTFSEEAGAQAVDEGQELLGSLYDFVRKPRSRSLLARFLAARLSGWEDTPGQAQLDALCVAVHLSADAFWDAGKQRRPPITSSKL
;
A
#
# COMPACT_ATOMS: atom_id res chain seq x y z
N GLY A 1 30.84 -29.13 -10.43
CA GLY A 1 30.85 -30.23 -11.42
C GLY A 1 29.46 -30.78 -11.70
N ARG A 2 28.88 -31.54 -10.78
CA ARG A 2 27.55 -32.18 -10.96
C ARG A 2 26.32 -31.29 -10.67
N ALA A 3 26.47 -30.13 -10.02
CA ALA A 3 25.38 -29.16 -9.80
C ALA A 3 24.97 -28.36 -11.06
N ARG A 4 25.79 -28.35 -12.12
CA ARG A 4 25.44 -27.69 -13.41
C ARG A 4 24.59 -28.57 -14.33
N ALA A 5 24.36 -29.84 -13.99
CA ALA A 5 23.60 -30.78 -14.80
C ALA A 5 22.12 -30.93 -14.37
N MET A 6 21.75 -30.56 -13.13
CA MET A 6 20.37 -30.64 -12.64
C MET A 6 19.50 -29.41 -12.97
N VAL A 7 20.09 -28.26 -13.29
CA VAL A 7 19.35 -27.04 -13.68
C VAL A 7 18.95 -27.03 -15.18
N ARG A 8 19.20 -28.13 -15.91
CA ARG A 8 18.90 -28.24 -17.36
C ARG A 8 17.74 -29.17 -17.72
N ARG A 9 16.94 -29.64 -16.75
CA ARG A 9 15.86 -30.63 -17.00
C ARG A 9 14.44 -30.19 -16.65
N SER A 10 14.16 -28.90 -16.56
CA SER A 10 12.79 -28.43 -16.34
C SER A 10 12.50 -27.22 -17.23
N TRP A 11 11.52 -27.42 -18.12
CA TRP A 11 10.81 -26.44 -18.96
C TRP A 11 11.51 -26.06 -20.27
N ASP A 12 11.35 -26.94 -21.26
CA ASP A 12 11.58 -26.62 -22.67
C ASP A 12 10.47 -25.68 -23.18
N PHE A 13 10.69 -24.38 -22.97
CA PHE A 13 9.80 -23.28 -23.36
C PHE A 13 9.62 -23.10 -24.88
N ARG A 14 10.17 -24.00 -25.71
CA ARG A 14 10.13 -23.87 -27.19
C ARG A 14 8.95 -24.58 -27.85
N ASN A 15 8.27 -25.50 -27.17
CA ASN A 15 7.13 -26.22 -27.76
C ASN A 15 5.74 -25.63 -27.43
N LEU A 16 5.66 -24.54 -26.65
CA LEU A 16 4.41 -23.83 -26.36
C LEU A 16 4.12 -22.64 -27.29
N PHE A 17 5.07 -22.27 -28.15
CA PHE A 17 4.88 -21.25 -29.17
C PHE A 17 4.95 -21.90 -30.55
N GLY A 18 3.88 -22.62 -30.90
CA GLY A 18 3.59 -22.92 -32.29
C GLY A 18 3.71 -21.62 -33.09
N THR A 19 4.54 -21.64 -34.13
CA THR A 19 4.85 -20.53 -35.03
C THR A 19 3.68 -20.16 -35.94
N GLY A 20 2.46 -20.18 -35.41
CA GLY A 20 1.33 -19.51 -36.01
C GLY A 20 1.63 -18.02 -35.98
N LYS A 21 1.83 -17.43 -37.17
CA LYS A 21 1.76 -15.98 -37.35
C LYS A 21 0.39 -15.54 -36.83
N LEU A 22 0.33 -15.05 -35.60
CA LEU A 22 -0.84 -14.36 -35.07
C LEU A 22 -1.00 -13.09 -35.90
N ASP A 23 -2.00 -13.11 -36.76
CA ASP A 23 -2.41 -11.97 -37.58
C ASP A 23 -3.10 -10.94 -36.66
N PHE A 24 -2.29 -10.13 -35.99
CA PHE A 24 -2.70 -9.13 -34.99
C PHE A 24 -3.34 -7.87 -35.61
N GLN A 25 -3.67 -7.87 -36.90
CA GLN A 25 -4.16 -6.68 -37.60
C GLN A 25 -5.68 -6.50 -37.66
N GLN A 26 -6.50 -7.40 -37.10
CA GLN A 26 -7.95 -7.17 -37.04
C GLN A 26 -8.48 -7.28 -35.61
N GLY A 27 -8.89 -6.15 -35.05
CA GLY A 27 -9.51 -6.03 -33.73
C GLY A 27 -10.89 -6.68 -33.63
N ARG A 28 -10.99 -7.99 -33.78
CA ARG A 28 -12.13 -8.75 -33.27
C ARG A 28 -11.89 -8.99 -31.77
N PRO A 29 -12.85 -8.69 -30.88
CA PRO A 29 -12.84 -9.28 -29.56
C PRO A 29 -13.05 -10.78 -29.79
N LEU A 30 -11.95 -11.50 -29.89
CA LEU A 30 -11.94 -12.95 -29.75
C LEU A 30 -12.47 -13.26 -28.36
N VAL A 31 -12.98 -14.49 -28.24
CA VAL A 31 -13.42 -15.14 -27.03
C VAL A 31 -14.95 -15.18 -26.94
N THR A 32 -15.53 -16.28 -27.45
CA THR A 32 -16.88 -16.70 -27.05
C THR A 32 -16.92 -16.86 -25.52
N ASP A 33 -18.08 -16.79 -24.87
CA ASP A 33 -18.14 -17.05 -23.40
C ASP A 33 -17.44 -18.36 -23.02
N LYS A 34 -17.48 -19.38 -23.91
CA LYS A 34 -16.76 -20.64 -23.74
C LYS A 34 -15.24 -20.45 -23.72
N ASP A 35 -14.68 -19.75 -24.70
CA ASP A 35 -13.24 -19.47 -24.76
C ASP A 35 -12.79 -18.67 -23.53
N TYR A 36 -13.67 -17.81 -23.00
CA TYR A 36 -13.35 -16.93 -21.86
C TYR A 36 -13.15 -17.78 -20.63
N TRP A 37 -14.11 -18.65 -20.34
CA TRP A 37 -14.03 -19.55 -19.21
C TRP A 37 -12.93 -20.60 -19.36
N SER A 38 -12.61 -21.02 -20.59
CA SER A 38 -11.43 -21.85 -20.87
C SER A 38 -10.15 -21.11 -20.48
N TRP A 39 -9.97 -19.87 -20.95
CA TRP A 39 -8.83 -19.03 -20.62
C TRP A 39 -8.74 -18.76 -19.11
N VAL A 40 -9.86 -18.46 -18.46
CA VAL A 40 -9.93 -18.28 -17.00
C VAL A 40 -9.44 -19.53 -16.29
N GLY A 41 -9.92 -20.71 -16.67
CA GLY A 41 -9.54 -21.99 -16.07
C GLY A 41 -8.09 -22.39 -16.32
N GLU A 42 -7.59 -22.21 -17.54
CA GLU A 42 -6.28 -22.71 -17.98
C GLU A 42 -5.12 -21.76 -17.66
N ARG A 43 -5.38 -20.45 -17.57
CA ARG A 43 -4.31 -19.44 -17.50
C ARG A 43 -4.43 -18.53 -16.29
N TRP A 44 -5.63 -18.03 -16.01
CA TRP A 44 -5.83 -17.05 -14.94
C TRP A 44 -5.94 -17.68 -13.54
N LEU A 45 -6.77 -18.70 -13.36
CA LEU A 45 -6.91 -19.38 -12.07
C LEU A 45 -5.60 -20.00 -11.55
N PRO A 46 -4.73 -20.60 -12.38
CA PRO A 46 -3.40 -21.03 -11.94
C PRO A 46 -2.57 -19.88 -11.34
N PHE A 47 -2.56 -18.71 -11.98
CA PHE A 47 -1.89 -17.52 -11.46
C PHE A 47 -2.52 -17.04 -10.14
N VAL A 48 -3.84 -16.99 -10.04
CA VAL A 48 -4.53 -16.63 -8.78
C VAL A 48 -4.22 -17.63 -7.66
N ASN A 49 -4.12 -18.92 -7.98
CA ASN A 49 -3.76 -19.95 -6.99
C ASN A 49 -2.32 -19.78 -6.51
N GLU A 50 -1.39 -19.42 -7.38
CA GLU A 50 -0.02 -19.05 -6.99
C GLU A 50 -0.03 -17.88 -5.99
N LEU A 51 -0.81 -16.82 -6.26
CA LEU A 51 -0.95 -15.69 -5.33
C LEU A 51 -1.56 -16.11 -3.98
N ARG A 52 -2.56 -17.01 -4.00
CA ARG A 52 -3.16 -17.56 -2.77
C ARG A 52 -2.19 -18.41 -1.97
N GLU A 53 -1.38 -19.23 -2.63
CA GLU A 53 -0.35 -20.04 -1.98
C GLU A 53 0.71 -19.15 -1.34
N ALA A 54 1.11 -18.08 -2.02
CA ALA A 54 2.01 -17.08 -1.45
C ALA A 54 1.38 -16.39 -0.22
N LEU A 55 0.10 -16.02 -0.26
CA LEU A 55 -0.60 -15.43 0.89
C LEU A 55 -0.62 -16.40 2.08
N ARG A 56 -0.97 -17.67 1.86
CA ARG A 56 -0.94 -18.70 2.91
C ARG A 56 0.47 -18.89 3.49
N ALA A 57 1.51 -18.80 2.66
CA ALA A 57 2.88 -18.87 3.13
C ALA A 57 3.25 -17.68 4.03
N VAL A 58 2.79 -16.47 3.70
CA VAL A 58 2.95 -15.26 4.53
C VAL A 58 2.23 -15.45 5.88
N GLU A 59 0.99 -15.94 5.86
CA GLU A 59 0.19 -16.22 7.06
C GLU A 59 0.84 -17.27 7.96
N ALA A 60 1.38 -18.34 7.36
CA ALA A 60 2.10 -19.38 8.07
C ALA A 60 3.39 -18.83 8.71
N ARG A 61 4.19 -18.04 7.98
CA ARG A 61 5.41 -17.42 8.52
C ARG A 61 5.12 -16.52 9.71
N ALA A 62 4.10 -15.67 9.60
CA ALA A 62 3.70 -14.80 10.70
C ALA A 62 3.22 -15.60 11.93
N ALA A 63 2.44 -16.66 11.72
CA ALA A 63 1.99 -17.54 12.81
C ALA A 63 3.11 -18.36 13.46
N LEU A 64 4.20 -18.61 12.72
CA LEU A 64 5.36 -19.37 13.18
C LEU A 64 6.49 -18.47 13.73
N GLY A 65 6.28 -17.16 13.86
CA GLY A 65 7.25 -16.26 14.51
C GLY A 65 8.47 -15.91 13.66
N PHE A 66 8.34 -15.94 12.33
CA PHE A 66 9.38 -15.42 11.44
C PHE A 66 9.63 -13.93 11.72
N ALA A 67 10.75 -13.39 11.22
CA ALA A 67 10.96 -11.95 11.30
C ALA A 67 10.03 -11.23 10.31
N ASP A 68 9.55 -10.04 10.69
CA ASP A 68 8.65 -9.22 9.88
C ASP A 68 9.10 -9.01 8.42
N ASN A 69 10.40 -8.81 8.19
CA ASN A 69 11.01 -8.62 6.87
C ASN A 69 11.10 -9.92 6.05
N GLU A 70 10.91 -11.08 6.67
CA GLU A 70 10.89 -12.40 6.03
C GLU A 70 9.48 -12.89 5.73
N HIS A 71 8.44 -12.21 6.21
CA HIS A 71 7.05 -12.60 5.95
C HIS A 71 6.73 -12.49 4.46
N LEU A 72 6.94 -11.29 3.88
CA LEU A 72 6.59 -11.02 2.49
C LEU A 72 7.54 -11.67 1.49
N PRO A 73 7.04 -12.00 0.27
CA PRO A 73 7.89 -12.24 -0.89
C PRO A 73 8.86 -11.07 -1.14
N ASP A 74 9.95 -11.33 -1.88
CA ASP A 74 10.85 -10.24 -2.26
C ASP A 74 10.20 -9.29 -3.28
N GLU A 75 10.76 -8.09 -3.40
CA GLU A 75 10.26 -7.06 -4.32
C GLU A 75 10.30 -7.55 -5.79
N ALA A 76 11.32 -8.33 -6.15
CA ALA A 76 11.47 -8.89 -7.48
C ALA A 76 10.30 -9.82 -7.86
N GLN A 77 9.85 -10.69 -6.94
CA GLN A 77 8.71 -11.56 -7.15
C GLN A 77 7.41 -10.77 -7.30
N ILE A 78 7.22 -9.71 -6.51
CA ILE A 78 6.03 -8.84 -6.61
C ILE A 78 5.98 -8.13 -7.97
N LEU A 79 7.13 -7.65 -8.46
CA LEU A 79 7.24 -7.05 -9.79
C LEU A 79 6.93 -8.06 -10.89
N GLU A 80 7.41 -9.30 -10.76
CA GLU A 80 7.15 -10.36 -11.74
C GLU A 80 5.66 -10.71 -11.78
N TRP A 81 5.02 -10.89 -10.63
CA TRP A 81 3.56 -11.06 -10.56
C TRP A 81 2.83 -9.89 -11.18
N GLY A 82 3.27 -8.66 -10.92
CA GLY A 82 2.70 -7.44 -11.52
C GLY A 82 2.76 -7.46 -13.05
N ARG A 83 3.91 -7.86 -13.63
CA ARG A 83 4.09 -8.01 -15.08
C ARG A 83 3.20 -9.12 -15.64
N GLN A 84 3.14 -10.25 -14.96
CA GLN A 84 2.31 -11.39 -15.35
C GLN A 84 0.83 -11.05 -15.33
N ALA A 85 0.34 -10.37 -14.28
CA ALA A 85 -1.04 -9.91 -14.17
C ALA A 85 -1.42 -8.95 -15.30
N VAL A 86 -0.58 -7.95 -15.58
CA VAL A 86 -0.78 -7.02 -16.71
C VAL A 86 -0.81 -7.80 -18.03
N ALA A 87 0.15 -8.68 -18.28
CA ALA A 87 0.22 -9.46 -19.51
C ALA A 87 -1.01 -10.36 -19.71
N LEU A 88 -1.40 -11.13 -18.69
CA LEU A 88 -2.58 -12.01 -18.75
C LEU A 88 -3.85 -11.19 -18.98
N THR A 89 -4.04 -10.09 -18.24
CA THR A 89 -5.25 -9.28 -18.40
C THR A 89 -5.31 -8.58 -19.76
N GLU A 90 -4.19 -8.24 -20.40
CA GLU A 90 -4.17 -7.74 -21.79
C GLU A 90 -4.62 -8.78 -22.82
N GLU A 91 -4.42 -10.07 -22.57
CA GLU A 91 -4.85 -11.12 -23.50
C GLU A 91 -6.36 -11.16 -23.67
N VAL A 92 -7.10 -10.88 -22.59
CA VAL A 92 -8.57 -10.92 -22.59
C VAL A 92 -9.21 -9.53 -22.73
N ARG A 93 -8.51 -8.46 -22.34
CA ARG A 93 -9.00 -7.06 -22.42
C ARG A 93 -8.44 -6.26 -23.58
N GLY A 94 -7.47 -6.81 -24.30
CA GLY A 94 -6.73 -6.12 -25.33
C GLY A 94 -5.53 -5.34 -24.79
N TYR A 95 -4.55 -5.16 -25.66
CA TYR A 95 -3.32 -4.43 -25.39
C TYR A 95 -3.58 -3.01 -24.85
N GLY A 96 -2.86 -2.61 -23.80
CA GLY A 96 -3.00 -1.33 -23.10
C GLY A 96 -4.08 -1.30 -22.00
N ASN A 97 -4.83 -2.40 -21.83
CA ASN A 97 -5.87 -2.53 -20.81
C ASN A 97 -5.50 -3.49 -19.66
N GLY A 98 -4.22 -3.89 -19.58
CA GLY A 98 -3.76 -4.78 -18.53
C GLY A 98 -3.71 -4.09 -17.17
N THR A 99 -4.04 -4.79 -16.10
CA THR A 99 -4.06 -4.21 -14.74
C THR A 99 -3.32 -5.13 -13.77
N PRO A 100 -2.57 -4.57 -12.81
CA PRO A 100 -1.98 -5.35 -11.74
C PRO A 100 -2.92 -5.48 -10.53
N ASN A 101 -4.22 -5.22 -10.69
CA ASN A 101 -5.22 -5.20 -9.60
C ASN A 101 -5.08 -6.41 -8.66
N ALA A 102 -5.06 -7.64 -9.19
CA ALA A 102 -4.99 -8.84 -8.36
C ALA A 102 -3.74 -8.92 -7.47
N VAL A 103 -2.62 -8.42 -7.98
CA VAL A 103 -1.35 -8.35 -7.25
C VAL A 103 -1.41 -7.27 -6.18
N TRP A 104 -2.04 -6.13 -6.48
CA TRP A 104 -2.27 -5.10 -5.47
C TRP A 104 -3.16 -5.63 -4.33
N GLN A 105 -4.25 -6.35 -4.65
CA GLN A 105 -5.16 -6.92 -3.66
C GLN A 105 -4.44 -7.90 -2.72
N VAL A 106 -3.69 -8.87 -3.29
CA VAL A 106 -2.96 -9.83 -2.46
C VAL A 106 -1.86 -9.14 -1.63
N LEU A 107 -1.19 -8.14 -2.20
CA LEU A 107 -0.17 -7.38 -1.49
C LEU A 107 -0.74 -6.64 -0.28
N MET A 108 -1.92 -6.01 -0.41
CA MET A 108 -2.57 -5.35 0.73
C MET A 108 -2.88 -6.33 1.86
N ARG A 109 -3.30 -7.56 1.53
CA ARG A 109 -3.55 -8.61 2.52
C ARG A 109 -2.30 -9.15 3.17
N MET A 110 -1.29 -9.50 2.37
CA MET A 110 -0.03 -10.00 2.89
C MET A 110 0.62 -8.98 3.85
N ALA A 111 0.52 -7.69 3.54
CA ALA A 111 1.06 -6.62 4.37
C ALA A 111 0.36 -6.43 5.72
N GLN A 112 -0.80 -7.05 5.94
CA GLN A 112 -1.41 -7.12 7.28
C GLN A 112 -0.61 -8.02 8.24
N TYR A 113 0.30 -8.84 7.71
CA TYR A 113 1.07 -9.82 8.46
C TYR A 113 2.53 -9.45 8.64
N ASN A 114 3.06 -8.43 7.96
CA ASN A 114 4.51 -8.17 7.90
C ASN A 114 5.03 -7.15 8.93
N GLY A 115 4.25 -6.87 9.98
CA GLY A 115 4.60 -5.92 11.03
C GLY A 115 4.60 -4.44 10.61
N ILE A 116 4.31 -4.10 9.35
CA ILE A 116 4.11 -2.68 8.94
C ILE A 116 2.80 -2.16 9.53
N GLY A 117 1.72 -2.92 9.36
CA GLY A 117 0.46 -2.65 10.04
C GLY A 117 0.60 -3.01 11.50
N ARG A 118 0.34 -2.05 12.40
CA ARG A 118 0.33 -2.28 13.85
C ARG A 118 -0.82 -3.20 14.28
N TYR A 119 -1.87 -3.28 13.46
CA TYR A 119 -3.03 -4.13 13.66
C TYR A 119 -3.62 -4.52 12.30
N ARG A 120 -4.44 -5.56 12.30
CA ARG A 120 -5.29 -5.92 11.16
C ARG A 120 -6.60 -5.15 11.31
N PHE A 121 -7.07 -4.51 10.24
CA PHE A 121 -8.24 -3.65 10.33
C PHE A 121 -9.50 -4.40 10.79
N GLN A 122 -9.60 -5.71 10.51
CA GLN A 122 -10.67 -6.59 10.97
C GLN A 122 -10.73 -6.75 12.50
N GLN A 123 -9.68 -6.36 13.23
CA GLN A 123 -9.66 -6.33 14.70
C GLN A 123 -10.34 -5.09 15.28
N VAL A 124 -10.62 -4.07 14.45
CA VAL A 124 -11.26 -2.84 14.89
C VAL A 124 -12.77 -2.95 14.61
N PRO A 125 -13.62 -2.89 15.65
CA PRO A 125 -15.07 -2.88 15.46
C PRO A 125 -15.52 -1.74 14.54
N ALA A 126 -16.51 -2.05 13.70
CA ALA A 126 -17.16 -1.05 12.88
C ALA A 126 -18.68 -1.29 12.85
N ALA A 127 -19.44 -0.20 12.83
CA ALA A 127 -20.89 -0.19 12.71
C ALA A 127 -21.31 0.70 11.53
N TRP A 128 -22.49 0.45 10.98
CA TRP A 128 -23.09 1.31 9.95
C TRP A 128 -24.29 2.05 10.52
N SER A 129 -24.49 3.29 10.09
CA SER A 129 -25.72 4.02 10.31
C SER A 129 -26.90 3.31 9.67
N HIS A 130 -28.10 3.57 10.18
CA HIS A 130 -29.32 2.89 9.71
C HIS A 130 -29.60 3.12 8.21
N ASP A 131 -29.21 4.27 7.68
CA ASP A 131 -29.31 4.64 6.27
C ASP A 131 -28.06 4.26 5.43
N GLY A 132 -27.02 3.71 6.07
CA GLY A 132 -25.76 3.31 5.46
C GLY A 132 -24.85 4.45 5.00
N PHE A 133 -25.15 5.71 5.32
CA PHE A 133 -24.29 6.84 4.93
C PHE A 133 -23.01 6.95 5.73
N ILE A 134 -23.00 6.47 6.97
CA ILE A 134 -21.82 6.52 7.84
C ILE A 134 -21.44 5.09 8.28
N ARG A 135 -20.18 4.71 8.05
CA ARG A 135 -19.50 3.60 8.72
C ARG A 135 -18.68 4.17 9.86
N VAL A 136 -19.07 3.89 11.10
CA VAL A 136 -18.35 4.25 12.32
C VAL A 136 -17.29 3.19 12.61
N ILE A 137 -16.06 3.63 12.87
CA ILE A 137 -14.91 2.82 13.26
C ILE A 137 -14.54 3.20 14.70
N ASP A 138 -14.38 2.20 15.56
CA ASP A 138 -13.97 2.41 16.95
C ASP A 138 -12.50 2.85 17.04
N GLY A 139 -12.31 4.16 17.18
CA GLY A 139 -11.01 4.81 17.35
C GLY A 139 -10.35 4.50 18.69
N THR A 140 -11.12 4.16 19.73
CA THR A 140 -10.60 3.78 21.04
C THR A 140 -9.94 2.41 20.97
N THR A 141 -10.64 1.40 20.45
CA THR A 141 -10.07 0.05 20.22
C THR A 141 -8.85 0.11 19.31
N ARG A 142 -8.93 0.89 18.22
CA ARG A 142 -7.78 1.12 17.33
C ARG A 142 -6.59 1.71 18.09
N SER A 143 -6.80 2.71 18.94
CA SER A 143 -5.74 3.34 19.72
C SER A 143 -5.11 2.38 20.73
N SER A 144 -5.93 1.53 21.37
CA SER A 144 -5.45 0.47 22.25
C SER A 144 -4.59 -0.55 21.52
N LEU A 145 -5.01 -1.01 20.32
CA LEU A 145 -4.22 -1.91 19.49
C LEU A 145 -2.89 -1.27 19.05
N LEU A 146 -2.91 0.01 18.69
CA LEU A 146 -1.70 0.78 18.37
C LEU A 146 -0.73 0.85 19.57
N ALA A 147 -1.26 1.09 20.77
CA ALA A 147 -0.46 1.14 22.00
C ALA A 147 0.14 -0.24 22.35
N GLN A 148 -0.63 -1.32 22.20
CA GLN A 148 -0.16 -2.69 22.46
C GLN A 148 0.90 -3.16 21.46
N ALA A 149 0.74 -2.80 20.18
CA ALA A 149 1.72 -3.09 19.14
C ALA A 149 3.02 -2.28 19.28
N GLY A 150 3.02 -1.27 20.14
CA GLY A 150 4.17 -0.42 20.46
C GLY A 150 4.76 -0.73 21.83
N GLY A 151 5.11 -1.98 22.12
CA GLY A 151 5.74 -2.45 23.38
C GLY A 151 7.05 -1.77 23.83
N GLY A 152 7.32 -0.53 23.40
CA GLY A 152 8.09 0.48 24.10
C GLY A 152 7.29 1.80 24.12
N SER A 153 6.71 2.12 25.29
CA SER A 153 6.34 3.45 25.77
C SER A 153 6.10 4.56 24.71
N VAL A 154 4.83 4.86 24.46
CA VAL A 154 4.36 6.10 23.79
C VAL A 154 4.56 7.35 24.69
N THR A 155 5.11 7.20 25.90
CA THR A 155 5.62 8.32 26.70
C THR A 155 7.09 8.61 26.37
N SER A 156 7.36 9.26 25.23
CA SER A 156 8.67 9.88 24.98
C SER A 156 8.50 11.28 24.40
N GLY A 157 7.90 12.17 25.20
CA GLY A 157 8.23 13.60 25.15
C GLY A 157 9.62 13.93 25.71
N SER A 158 10.35 12.95 26.26
CA SER A 158 11.63 13.21 26.93
C SER A 158 12.47 11.95 27.18
N ALA A 159 12.86 11.21 26.14
CA ALA A 159 13.89 10.17 26.30
C ALA A 159 14.77 10.03 25.04
N GLY A 160 16.00 10.54 25.15
CA GLY A 160 17.16 9.98 24.44
C GLY A 160 17.48 10.56 23.07
N HIS A 161 18.22 11.67 23.04
CA HIS A 161 19.01 12.13 21.89
C HIS A 161 20.12 11.14 21.44
N HIS A 162 20.20 9.92 21.98
CA HIS A 162 21.38 9.05 21.86
C HIS A 162 21.30 7.90 20.83
N ALA A 163 20.28 7.84 19.97
CA ALA A 163 20.28 6.86 18.87
C ALA A 163 19.65 7.37 17.57
N ARG A 164 19.66 8.68 17.29
CA ARG A 164 19.13 9.22 16.02
C ARG A 164 20.02 8.92 14.79
N GLY A 165 21.25 8.44 14.97
CA GLY A 165 22.23 8.28 13.88
C GLY A 165 22.50 6.87 13.35
N ALA A 166 21.88 5.80 13.86
CA ALA A 166 22.14 4.44 13.38
C ALA A 166 21.15 4.03 12.26
N ALA A 167 21.67 3.63 11.08
CA ALA A 167 20.85 3.06 9.99
C ALA A 167 20.33 1.65 10.30
N VAL A 168 20.89 1.02 11.35
CA VAL A 168 20.62 -0.35 11.75
C VAL A 168 19.97 -0.34 13.14
N ASP A 169 18.91 -1.12 13.33
CA ASP A 169 18.27 -1.29 14.63
C ASP A 169 18.96 -2.36 15.50
N GLU A 170 18.47 -2.56 16.73
CA GLU A 170 19.01 -3.56 17.68
C GLU A 170 18.92 -5.00 17.16
N SER A 171 18.09 -5.27 16.16
CA SER A 171 17.98 -6.57 15.52
C SER A 171 19.02 -6.77 14.40
N GLY A 172 19.77 -5.71 14.08
CA GLY A 172 20.76 -5.70 13.02
C GLY A 172 20.15 -5.54 11.62
N ASP A 173 18.90 -5.07 11.53
CA ASP A 173 18.17 -4.81 10.29
C ASP A 173 18.08 -3.31 10.01
N LEU A 174 17.73 -2.93 8.77
CA LEU A 174 17.56 -1.52 8.43
C LEU A 174 16.43 -0.92 9.27
N ARG A 175 16.74 0.18 9.96
CA ARG A 175 15.76 0.87 10.78
C ARG A 175 14.64 1.43 9.90
N GLN A 176 13.41 1.04 10.20
CA GLN A 176 12.19 1.54 9.56
C GLN A 176 11.19 1.90 10.67
N SER A 177 11.24 3.14 11.15
CA SER A 177 10.44 3.63 12.29
C SER A 177 9.04 4.07 11.84
N VAL A 178 7.99 3.37 12.24
CA VAL A 178 6.60 3.79 11.95
C VAL A 178 6.27 5.17 12.56
N GLU A 179 7.05 5.59 13.57
CA GLU A 179 6.88 6.81 14.38
C GLU A 179 7.26 8.12 13.67
N GLU A 180 8.17 8.11 12.69
CA GLU A 180 8.69 9.33 12.03
C GLU A 180 7.95 9.69 10.72
N SER A 181 6.82 9.02 10.45
CA SER A 181 6.02 8.96 9.22
C SER A 181 6.32 7.73 8.38
N ALA A 182 5.36 6.81 8.32
CA ALA A 182 5.43 5.58 7.52
C ALA A 182 5.74 5.81 6.03
N ILE A 183 5.56 7.04 5.52
CA ILE A 183 5.88 7.44 4.15
C ILE A 183 7.37 7.79 3.98
N ALA A 184 8.02 8.37 4.99
CA ALA A 184 9.45 8.72 4.96
C ALA A 184 10.34 7.47 4.81
N ASN A 185 9.96 6.36 5.46
CA ASN A 185 10.67 5.07 5.41
C ASN A 185 10.64 4.36 4.04
N THR A 186 9.88 4.88 3.07
CA THR A 186 9.84 4.27 1.73
C THR A 186 11.07 4.64 0.91
N PHE A 187 11.72 5.76 1.24
CA PHE A 187 12.80 6.35 0.48
C PHE A 187 14.15 6.21 1.20
N ILE A 188 14.44 5.01 1.72
CA ILE A 188 15.75 4.73 2.35
C ILE A 188 16.86 5.01 1.35
N SER A 189 17.76 5.94 1.73
CA SER A 189 18.94 6.27 0.96
C SER A 189 19.85 5.05 0.79
N GLY A 190 20.39 4.89 -0.41
CA GLY A 190 21.46 3.93 -0.72
C GLY A 190 22.78 4.24 -0.01
N VAL A 191 22.92 5.45 0.52
CA VAL A 191 24.15 5.96 1.11
C VAL A 191 24.08 5.78 2.62
N MET A 192 25.10 5.14 3.19
CA MET A 192 25.23 4.91 4.62
C MET A 192 26.70 4.96 5.04
N SER A 193 26.94 4.98 6.35
CA SER A 193 28.30 4.88 6.87
C SER A 193 28.91 3.53 6.49
N ALA A 194 30.22 3.50 6.29
CA ALA A 194 30.93 2.24 6.01
C ALA A 194 30.72 1.21 7.13
N ARG A 195 30.65 1.67 8.38
CA ARG A 195 30.39 0.80 9.55
C ARG A 195 29.00 0.18 9.47
N ASP A 196 27.96 0.96 9.21
CA ASP A 196 26.58 0.45 9.13
C ASP A 196 26.43 -0.59 8.02
N ALA A 197 27.06 -0.35 6.86
CA ALA A 197 27.07 -1.32 5.77
C ALA A 197 27.77 -2.63 6.16
N ASP A 198 28.93 -2.55 6.83
CA ASP A 198 29.65 -3.74 7.32
C ASP A 198 28.77 -4.51 8.32
N VAL A 199 28.13 -3.82 9.28
CA VAL A 199 27.19 -4.42 10.24
C VAL A 199 26.02 -5.10 9.53
N LEU A 200 25.44 -4.48 8.49
CA LEU A 200 24.33 -5.07 7.72
C LEU A 200 24.76 -6.30 6.91
N ILE A 201 25.94 -6.27 6.29
CA ILE A 201 26.45 -7.37 5.45
C ILE A 201 26.90 -8.53 6.33
N VAL A 202 27.80 -8.26 7.28
CA VAL A 202 28.34 -9.27 8.21
C VAL A 202 27.23 -9.81 9.10
N GLY A 203 26.34 -8.94 9.61
CA GLY A 203 25.17 -9.31 10.37
C GLY A 203 24.26 -10.27 9.60
N SER A 204 23.91 -9.98 8.35
CA SER A 204 23.08 -10.87 7.54
C SER A 204 23.73 -12.26 7.34
N LEU A 205 25.04 -12.31 7.09
CA LEU A 205 25.77 -13.58 6.93
C LEU A 205 25.81 -14.39 8.23
N LEU A 206 26.12 -13.74 9.36
CA LEU A 206 26.17 -14.39 10.66
C LEU A 206 24.79 -14.85 11.13
N ARG A 207 23.73 -14.06 10.90
CA ARG A 207 22.34 -14.47 11.17
C ARG A 207 21.98 -15.73 10.38
N LYS A 208 22.29 -15.78 9.08
CA LYS A 208 22.04 -16.97 8.25
C LYS A 208 22.83 -18.20 8.74
N LEU A 209 24.09 -18.02 9.13
CA LEU A 209 24.90 -19.10 9.68
C LEU A 209 24.34 -19.59 11.02
N LEU A 210 24.00 -18.68 11.93
CA LEU A 210 23.43 -19.01 13.23
C LEU A 210 22.12 -19.79 13.08
N VAL A 211 21.18 -19.28 12.28
CA VAL A 211 19.90 -19.96 12.00
C VAL A 211 20.16 -21.34 11.42
N ARG A 212 21.12 -21.49 10.49
CA ARG A 212 21.46 -22.81 9.93
C ARG A 212 21.96 -23.79 10.99
N VAL A 213 22.85 -23.35 11.89
CA VAL A 213 23.39 -24.19 12.97
C VAL A 213 22.28 -24.57 13.97
N VAL A 214 21.49 -23.59 14.42
CA VAL A 214 20.39 -23.81 15.36
C VAL A 214 19.32 -24.73 14.74
N ARG A 215 18.99 -24.54 13.45
CA ARG A 215 18.08 -25.41 12.70
C ARG A 215 18.60 -26.84 12.62
N GLN A 216 19.87 -27.03 12.27
CA GLN A 216 20.47 -28.37 12.17
C GLN A 216 20.39 -29.13 13.49
N ARG A 217 20.62 -28.44 14.61
CA ARG A 217 20.43 -29.02 15.95
C ARG A 217 18.97 -29.34 16.24
N GLY A 218 18.04 -28.42 15.94
CA GLY A 218 16.60 -28.68 16.09
C GLY A 218 16.11 -29.88 15.28
N VAL A 219 16.58 -30.04 14.04
CA VAL A 219 16.25 -31.22 13.21
C VAL A 219 16.85 -32.51 13.77
N ALA A 220 18.07 -32.46 14.35
CA ALA A 220 18.65 -33.61 15.02
C ALA A 220 17.83 -34.03 16.25
N VAL A 221 17.34 -33.06 17.04
CA VAL A 221 16.41 -33.30 18.16
C VAL A 221 15.13 -33.95 17.68
N LEU A 222 14.48 -33.39 16.65
CA LEU A 222 13.25 -33.96 16.10
C LEU A 222 13.45 -35.41 15.63
N ARG A 223 14.60 -35.74 15.04
CA ARG A 223 14.94 -37.11 14.63
C ARG A 223 15.13 -38.05 15.81
N ALA A 224 15.85 -37.62 16.85
CA ALA A 224 16.07 -38.41 18.05
C ALA A 224 14.74 -38.67 18.77
N MET A 225 13.92 -37.63 18.95
CA MET A 225 12.58 -37.74 19.52
C MET A 225 11.68 -38.66 18.70
N ALA A 226 11.68 -38.53 17.36
CA ALA A 226 10.86 -39.41 16.51
C ALA A 226 11.30 -40.88 16.59
N GLY A 227 12.58 -41.15 16.82
CA GLY A 227 13.09 -42.50 17.06
C GLY A 227 12.73 -43.08 18.42
N ALA A 228 12.37 -42.23 19.38
CA ALA A 228 11.94 -42.62 20.74
C ALA A 228 10.42 -42.56 20.95
N ALA A 229 9.68 -41.95 20.02
CA ALA A 229 8.23 -41.84 20.05
C ALA A 229 7.54 -43.00 19.32
N GLU A 230 6.29 -43.25 19.66
CA GLU A 230 5.40 -44.18 18.96
C GLU A 230 4.10 -43.48 18.53
N GLY A 231 3.36 -44.08 17.60
CA GLY A 231 2.02 -43.64 17.18
C GLY A 231 1.97 -42.19 16.64
N ASP A 232 0.94 -41.46 17.06
CA ASP A 232 0.65 -40.10 16.56
C ASP A 232 1.79 -39.11 16.87
N THR A 233 2.47 -39.26 18.02
CA THR A 233 3.63 -38.44 18.40
C THR A 233 4.76 -38.58 17.38
N GLN A 234 5.06 -39.81 16.95
CA GLN A 234 6.10 -40.07 15.95
C GLN A 234 5.73 -39.46 14.60
N GLU A 235 4.48 -39.60 14.17
CA GLU A 235 4.00 -39.03 12.91
C GLU A 235 4.10 -37.49 12.92
N LEU A 236 3.64 -36.85 13.98
CA LEU A 236 3.77 -35.40 14.17
C LEU A 236 5.24 -34.96 14.05
N LEU A 237 6.15 -35.63 14.75
CA LEU A 237 7.58 -35.30 14.73
C LEU A 237 8.21 -35.50 13.33
N TRP A 238 7.77 -36.47 12.54
CA TRP A 238 8.22 -36.62 11.15
C TRP A 238 7.69 -35.49 10.26
N ARG A 239 6.42 -35.07 10.42
CA ARG A 239 5.87 -33.93 9.67
C ARG A 239 6.66 -32.65 9.93
N LEU A 240 7.13 -32.43 11.16
CA LEU A 240 7.93 -31.26 11.54
C LEU A 240 9.36 -31.25 10.98
N GLN A 241 9.90 -32.39 10.52
CA GLN A 241 11.25 -32.48 9.94
C GLN A 241 11.31 -32.05 8.46
N GLY A 242 10.16 -31.91 7.80
CA GLY A 242 10.06 -31.62 6.38
C GLY A 242 10.63 -30.26 5.96
N GLU A 243 10.86 -30.09 4.66
CA GLU A 243 11.22 -28.79 4.06
C GLU A 243 10.01 -27.85 3.91
N ILE A 244 8.80 -28.41 3.96
CA ILE A 244 7.53 -27.68 3.88
C ILE A 244 7.20 -27.12 5.26
N LEU A 245 6.72 -25.88 5.33
CA LEU A 245 6.26 -25.29 6.60
C LEU A 245 5.10 -26.14 7.16
N PRO A 246 5.18 -26.56 8.43
CA PRO A 246 4.11 -27.34 9.05
C PRO A 246 2.84 -26.51 9.17
N SER A 247 1.70 -27.19 9.30
CA SER A 247 0.43 -26.51 9.51
C SER A 247 0.40 -25.81 10.87
N GLN A 248 -0.46 -24.80 11.03
CA GLN A 248 -0.65 -24.15 12.33
C GLN A 248 -1.14 -25.12 13.41
N ALA A 249 -1.92 -26.13 13.01
CA ALA A 249 -2.39 -27.19 13.89
C ALA A 249 -1.23 -28.07 14.37
N ASP A 250 -0.39 -28.56 13.45
CA ASP A 250 0.82 -29.34 13.79
C ASP A 250 1.74 -28.55 14.72
N ALA A 251 1.98 -27.26 14.43
CA ALA A 251 2.81 -26.41 15.28
C ALA A 251 2.20 -26.20 16.68
N ALA A 252 0.86 -26.11 16.79
CA ALA A 252 0.19 -25.98 18.08
C ALA A 252 0.29 -27.26 18.92
N GLU A 253 0.06 -28.41 18.29
CA GLU A 253 0.21 -29.73 18.90
C GLU A 253 1.66 -29.97 19.36
N ALA A 254 2.62 -29.64 18.50
CA ALA A 254 4.04 -29.74 18.81
C ALA A 254 4.46 -28.84 19.99
N ARG A 255 3.91 -27.62 20.10
CA ARG A 255 4.17 -26.75 21.27
C ARG A 255 3.70 -27.41 22.57
N ALA A 256 2.53 -28.06 22.56
CA ALA A 256 2.03 -28.76 23.74
C ALA A 256 2.98 -29.91 24.12
N LEU A 257 3.37 -30.73 23.14
CA LEU A 257 4.36 -31.80 23.34
C LEU A 257 5.68 -31.28 23.91
N PHE A 258 6.27 -30.26 23.27
CA PHE A 258 7.57 -29.71 23.68
C PHE A 258 7.53 -29.07 25.06
N ARG A 259 6.41 -28.49 25.51
CA ARG A 259 6.28 -27.98 26.88
C ARG A 259 6.30 -29.10 27.94
N ARG A 260 5.69 -30.25 27.66
CA ARG A 260 5.79 -31.43 28.55
C ARG A 260 7.23 -31.93 28.64
N VAL A 261 7.90 -32.01 27.49
CA VAL A 261 9.31 -32.43 27.43
C VAL A 261 10.21 -31.39 28.11
N ASP A 262 9.92 -30.08 27.99
CA ASP A 262 10.67 -29.00 28.67
C ASP A 262 10.58 -29.13 30.20
N ALA A 263 9.39 -29.44 30.71
CA ALA A 263 9.18 -29.70 32.13
C ALA A 263 9.93 -30.96 32.59
N ALA A 264 9.97 -32.04 31.79
CA ALA A 264 10.76 -33.24 32.09
C ALA A 264 12.28 -32.96 32.09
N LEU A 265 12.80 -32.18 31.14
CA LEU A 265 14.19 -31.70 31.12
C LEU A 265 14.54 -30.85 32.36
N GLY A 266 13.54 -30.20 32.96
CA GLY A 266 13.68 -29.46 34.22
C GLY A 266 13.61 -30.31 35.49
N GLY A 267 13.50 -31.64 35.37
CA GLY A 267 13.33 -32.57 36.50
C GLY A 267 11.88 -32.73 36.97
N GLY A 268 10.90 -32.25 36.21
CA GLY A 268 9.48 -32.47 36.47
C GLY A 268 8.99 -33.87 36.08
N SER A 269 7.93 -34.35 36.73
CA SER A 269 7.31 -35.65 36.43
C SER A 269 6.11 -35.49 35.48
N GLU A 270 6.36 -35.45 34.17
CA GLU A 270 5.34 -35.29 33.11
C GLU A 270 4.98 -36.61 32.40
N GLY A 271 5.31 -37.75 33.02
CA GLY A 271 5.05 -39.09 32.48
C GLY A 271 6.24 -39.72 31.74
N GLU A 272 6.13 -41.02 31.47
CA GLU A 272 7.21 -41.84 30.92
C GLU A 272 7.61 -41.42 29.49
N GLU A 273 6.63 -41.15 28.62
CA GLU A 273 6.87 -40.67 27.24
C GLU A 273 7.68 -39.37 27.24
N ALA A 274 7.31 -38.38 28.07
CA ALA A 274 8.00 -37.10 28.15
C ALA A 274 9.44 -37.25 28.64
N ALA A 275 9.69 -38.16 29.59
CA ALA A 275 11.03 -38.47 30.09
C ALA A 275 11.91 -39.17 29.04
N GLN A 276 11.34 -40.12 28.28
CA GLN A 276 12.03 -40.79 27.17
C GLN A 276 12.42 -39.77 26.08
N LEU A 277 11.50 -38.89 25.71
CA LEU A 277 11.75 -37.83 24.74
C LEU A 277 12.79 -36.81 25.24
N ALA A 278 12.77 -36.46 26.54
CA ALA A 278 13.78 -35.60 27.15
C ALA A 278 15.18 -36.24 27.06
N SER A 279 15.30 -37.54 27.36
CA SER A 279 16.56 -38.28 27.19
C SER A 279 17.04 -38.30 25.74
N ALA A 280 16.12 -38.40 24.78
CA ALA A 280 16.45 -38.30 23.36
C ALA A 280 17.01 -36.92 22.98
N CYS A 281 16.47 -35.83 23.54
CA CYS A 281 17.01 -34.47 23.36
C CYS A 281 18.44 -34.34 23.91
N GLU A 282 18.69 -34.84 25.12
CA GLU A 282 20.00 -34.79 25.76
C GLU A 282 21.06 -35.58 24.98
N SER A 283 20.66 -36.71 24.37
CA SER A 283 21.54 -37.57 23.58
C SER A 283 22.18 -36.87 22.36
N VAL A 284 21.55 -35.81 21.86
CA VAL A 284 22.08 -34.98 20.76
C VAL A 284 22.72 -33.67 21.25
N GLY A 285 22.97 -33.56 22.56
CA GLY A 285 23.63 -32.41 23.18
C GLY A 285 22.75 -31.16 23.21
N VAL A 286 21.43 -31.33 23.33
CA VAL A 286 20.47 -30.23 23.47
C VAL A 286 19.85 -30.28 24.86
N ASP A 287 19.98 -29.18 25.58
CA ASP A 287 19.41 -28.95 26.90
C ASP A 287 18.31 -27.87 26.85
N ARG A 288 17.76 -27.53 28.03
CA ARG A 288 16.71 -26.53 28.18
C ARG A 288 17.14 -25.12 27.71
N ASP A 289 18.40 -24.78 27.89
CA ASP A 289 18.93 -23.44 27.61
C ASP A 289 19.39 -23.27 26.15
N SER A 290 19.50 -24.37 25.42
CA SER A 290 19.86 -24.41 24.00
C SER A 290 18.89 -23.56 23.17
N ALA A 291 19.45 -22.69 22.32
CA ALA A 291 18.66 -21.80 21.46
C ALA A 291 17.70 -22.56 20.53
N SER A 292 18.08 -23.77 20.09
CA SER A 292 17.21 -24.64 19.27
C SER A 292 16.01 -25.14 20.05
N TRP A 293 16.21 -25.55 21.30
CA TRP A 293 15.14 -26.08 22.15
C TRP A 293 14.16 -24.96 22.54
N ARG A 294 14.67 -23.82 23.03
CA ARG A 294 13.83 -22.66 23.37
C ARG A 294 12.97 -22.20 22.19
N ALA A 295 13.53 -22.17 20.98
CA ALA A 295 12.77 -21.85 19.78
C ALA A 295 11.69 -22.90 19.47
N MET A 296 12.01 -24.19 19.60
CA MET A 296 11.02 -25.27 19.41
C MET A 296 9.88 -25.19 20.42
N VAL A 297 10.16 -24.99 21.71
CA VAL A 297 9.13 -24.84 22.76
C VAL A 297 8.23 -23.64 22.48
N LEU A 298 8.82 -22.52 22.02
CA LEU A 298 8.06 -21.30 21.74
C LEU A 298 7.18 -21.42 20.50
N TRP A 299 7.72 -21.97 19.40
CA TRP A 299 7.06 -21.92 18.09
C TRP A 299 6.43 -23.24 17.65
N GLY A 300 6.83 -24.37 18.24
CA GLY A 300 6.39 -25.72 17.85
C GLY A 300 7.14 -26.29 16.66
N VAL A 301 8.23 -25.64 16.22
CA VAL A 301 8.97 -26.02 15.02
C VAL A 301 10.46 -25.76 15.22
N ALA A 302 11.32 -26.51 14.52
CA ALA A 302 12.73 -26.16 14.44
C ALA A 302 12.88 -24.77 13.79
N PRO A 303 13.73 -23.87 14.33
CA PRO A 303 13.84 -22.51 13.82
C PRO A 303 14.34 -22.51 12.38
N GLN A 304 13.65 -21.78 11.53
CA GLN A 304 13.94 -21.55 10.11
C GLN A 304 14.33 -20.10 9.83
N SER A 305 14.09 -19.21 10.80
CA SER A 305 14.27 -17.77 10.72
C SER A 305 15.02 -17.24 11.94
N TYR A 306 15.69 -16.10 11.77
CA TYR A 306 16.31 -15.39 12.89
C TYR A 306 15.28 -14.81 13.86
N GLY A 307 14.11 -14.41 13.37
CA GLY A 307 12.99 -13.89 14.17
C GLY A 307 12.53 -14.88 15.25
N GLN A 308 12.62 -16.18 14.95
CA GLN A 308 12.20 -17.28 15.82
C GLN A 308 13.16 -17.53 17.00
N LEU A 309 14.35 -16.93 17.02
CA LEU A 309 15.27 -17.06 18.14
C LEU A 309 14.80 -16.21 19.33
N ALA A 310 15.17 -16.64 20.55
CA ALA A 310 14.87 -15.91 21.77
C ALA A 310 15.51 -14.50 21.76
N PRO A 311 14.87 -13.48 22.39
CA PRO A 311 15.40 -12.12 22.43
C PRO A 311 16.85 -12.03 22.91
N GLU A 312 17.24 -12.80 23.92
CA GLU A 312 18.59 -12.79 24.49
C GLU A 312 19.61 -13.32 23.47
N THR A 313 19.26 -14.37 22.73
CA THR A 313 20.10 -14.92 21.65
C THR A 313 20.28 -13.90 20.54
N LYS A 314 19.23 -13.17 20.18
CA LYS A 314 19.29 -12.12 19.16
C LYS A 314 20.20 -10.96 19.61
N LEU A 315 20.07 -10.53 20.87
CA LEU A 315 20.92 -9.48 21.44
C LEU A 315 22.40 -9.89 21.51
N GLN A 316 22.69 -11.13 21.92
CA GLN A 316 24.06 -11.67 21.94
C GLN A 316 24.67 -11.71 20.54
N ALA A 317 23.91 -12.17 19.54
CA ALA A 317 24.36 -12.20 18.15
C ALA A 317 24.60 -10.79 17.59
N ALA A 318 23.72 -9.82 17.90
CA ALA A 318 23.91 -8.42 17.49
C ALA A 318 25.21 -7.83 18.10
N ARG A 319 25.41 -7.97 19.41
CA ARG A 319 26.64 -7.51 20.10
C ARG A 319 27.90 -8.16 19.55
N PHE A 320 27.83 -9.45 19.21
CA PHE A 320 28.95 -10.15 18.58
C PHE A 320 29.27 -9.59 17.19
N VAL A 321 28.26 -9.35 16.35
CA VAL A 321 28.44 -8.75 15.02
C VAL A 321 29.11 -7.38 15.13
N GLU A 322 28.58 -6.50 15.99
CA GLU A 322 29.13 -5.16 16.20
C GLU A 322 30.58 -5.24 16.69
N GLY A 323 30.86 -6.06 17.70
CA GLY A 323 32.21 -6.24 18.22
C GLY A 323 33.20 -6.76 17.17
N ALA A 324 32.79 -7.73 16.35
CA ALA A 324 33.63 -8.29 15.29
C ALA A 324 33.90 -7.28 14.16
N VAL A 325 32.90 -6.49 13.78
CA VAL A 325 33.07 -5.40 12.79
C VAL A 325 34.02 -4.35 13.34
N ASP A 326 33.81 -3.90 14.57
CA ASP A 326 34.63 -2.86 15.20
C ASP A 326 36.08 -3.32 15.43
N GLU A 327 36.30 -4.60 15.75
CA GLU A 327 37.65 -5.19 15.83
C GLU A 327 38.32 -5.31 14.45
N SER A 328 37.61 -5.79 13.44
CA SER A 328 38.13 -5.91 12.07
C SER A 328 38.55 -4.54 11.51
N ARG A 329 37.71 -3.54 11.72
CA ARG A 329 37.97 -2.15 11.34
C ARG A 329 39.24 -1.62 12.02
N ARG A 330 39.36 -1.76 13.35
CA ARG A 330 40.58 -1.43 14.11
C ARG A 330 41.84 -2.07 13.53
N ARG A 331 41.81 -3.38 13.24
CA ARG A 331 42.95 -4.10 12.65
C ARG A 331 43.34 -3.60 11.27
N SER A 332 42.38 -3.14 10.47
CA SER A 332 42.62 -2.63 9.11
C SER A 332 43.18 -1.20 9.08
N GLY A 333 43.50 -0.60 10.23
CA GLY A 333 43.90 0.81 10.33
C GLY A 333 42.73 1.78 10.09
N ARG A 334 41.52 1.27 9.88
CA ARG A 334 40.27 2.03 9.82
C ARG A 334 39.63 1.96 11.20
N GLY A 335 40.24 2.60 12.20
CA GLY A 335 39.72 2.59 13.57
C GLY A 335 38.24 3.00 13.64
N PRO A 336 37.62 3.00 14.83
CA PRO A 336 36.35 3.69 15.05
C PRO A 336 36.58 5.20 14.99
N GLU A 337 37.18 5.70 13.90
CA GLU A 337 37.17 7.12 13.59
C GLU A 337 35.71 7.49 13.51
N ALA A 338 35.31 8.34 14.46
CA ALA A 338 34.01 8.99 14.40
C ALA A 338 33.86 9.55 12.99
N LEU A 339 32.69 9.33 12.39
CA LEU A 339 32.31 10.04 11.18
C LEU A 339 32.68 11.51 11.37
N ASP A 340 33.32 12.12 10.37
CA ASP A 340 33.50 13.56 10.34
C ASP A 340 32.14 14.19 10.68
N PRO A 341 32.05 15.10 11.66
CA PRO A 341 30.77 15.63 12.12
C PRO A 341 29.90 16.16 10.97
N THR A 342 30.52 16.72 9.93
CA THR A 342 29.83 17.22 8.73
C THR A 342 29.30 16.09 7.87
N VAL A 343 30.05 14.98 7.74
CA VAL A 343 29.60 13.77 7.03
C VAL A 343 28.48 13.08 7.79
N ALA A 344 28.55 13.05 9.12
CA ALA A 344 27.47 12.53 9.96
C ALA A 344 26.20 13.37 9.79
N GLU A 345 26.30 14.70 9.88
CA GLU A 345 25.19 15.63 9.67
C GLU A 345 24.57 15.47 8.27
N PHE A 346 25.41 15.35 7.23
CA PHE A 346 24.95 15.12 5.87
C PHE A 346 24.26 13.76 5.71
N LEU A 347 24.76 12.71 6.37
CA LEU A 347 24.15 11.39 6.32
C LEU A 347 22.77 11.39 7.01
N ASP A 348 22.65 12.05 8.16
CA ASP A 348 21.37 12.22 8.85
C ASP A 348 20.39 13.02 7.98
N PHE A 349 20.86 14.07 7.31
CA PHE A 349 20.06 14.78 6.32
C PHE A 349 19.56 13.90 5.17
N LEU A 350 20.41 13.03 4.60
CA LEU A 350 19.99 12.12 3.53
C LEU A 350 18.89 11.14 4.00
N ARG A 351 18.86 10.80 5.29
CA ARG A 351 17.85 9.93 5.90
C ARG A 351 16.55 10.67 6.19
N GLU A 352 16.61 11.88 6.75
CA GLU A 352 15.45 12.70 7.11
C GLU A 352 14.81 13.37 5.88
N HIS A 353 15.62 13.66 4.87
CA HIS A 353 15.24 14.41 3.68
C HIS A 353 15.64 13.70 2.37
N PRO A 354 15.25 12.43 2.18
CA PRO A 354 15.61 11.70 0.96
C PRO A 354 15.11 12.45 -0.28
N GLY A 355 15.95 12.51 -1.31
CA GLY A 355 15.69 13.22 -2.56
C GLY A 355 15.79 14.75 -2.47
N SER A 356 16.30 15.31 -1.35
CA SER A 356 16.46 16.75 -1.15
C SER A 356 17.92 17.20 -1.28
N LEU A 357 18.16 18.42 -1.73
CA LEU A 357 19.50 18.99 -1.85
C LEU A 357 20.04 19.46 -0.50
N TRP A 358 21.29 19.12 -0.21
CA TRP A 358 21.96 19.51 1.04
C TRP A 358 22.14 21.01 1.07
N GLN A 359 21.61 21.67 2.11
CA GLN A 359 21.55 23.13 2.20
C GLN A 359 20.88 23.79 0.98
N GLY A 360 20.01 23.07 0.25
CA GLY A 360 19.35 23.55 -0.97
C GLY A 360 20.28 23.70 -2.18
N ASP A 361 21.53 23.26 -2.10
CA ASP A 361 22.58 23.51 -3.11
C ASP A 361 23.08 22.20 -3.72
N ARG A 362 23.05 22.12 -5.05
CA ARG A 362 23.45 20.92 -5.78
C ARG A 362 24.95 20.67 -5.73
N ASP A 363 25.77 21.70 -5.83
CA ASP A 363 27.22 21.58 -5.87
C ASP A 363 27.74 21.19 -4.49
N LYS A 364 27.20 21.79 -3.43
CA LYS A 364 27.51 21.37 -2.05
C LYS A 364 27.09 19.93 -1.77
N HIS A 365 25.93 19.51 -2.27
CA HIS A 365 25.45 18.14 -2.10
C HIS A 365 26.39 17.12 -2.80
N LEU A 366 26.75 17.39 -4.06
CA LEU A 366 27.68 16.54 -4.81
C LEU A 366 29.09 16.53 -4.22
N LEU A 367 29.55 17.69 -3.73
CA LEU A 367 30.83 17.80 -3.03
C LEU A 367 30.83 16.95 -1.77
N MET A 368 29.75 16.97 -0.97
CA MET A 368 29.66 16.20 0.26
C MET A 368 29.57 14.70 0.01
N LEU A 369 28.81 14.26 -1.00
CA LEU A 369 28.83 12.86 -1.45
C LEU A 369 30.25 12.43 -1.86
N SER A 370 30.90 13.25 -2.68
CA SER A 370 32.25 12.96 -3.17
C SER A 370 33.25 12.89 -2.02
N PHE A 371 33.19 13.85 -1.09
CA PHE A 371 34.02 13.88 0.11
C PHE A 371 33.81 12.64 0.98
N GLY A 372 32.56 12.28 1.27
CA GLY A 372 32.22 11.08 2.04
C GLY A 372 32.70 9.77 1.38
N PHE A 373 32.59 9.64 0.05
CA PHE A 373 33.10 8.46 -0.67
C PHE A 373 34.62 8.43 -0.77
N LEU A 374 35.28 9.56 -1.06
CA LEU A 374 36.74 9.66 -1.18
C LEU A 374 37.42 9.43 0.17
N SER A 375 36.83 9.91 1.26
CA SER A 375 37.27 9.64 2.64
C SER A 375 36.95 8.22 3.11
N LYS A 376 36.21 7.43 2.31
CA LYS A 376 35.75 6.05 2.64
C LYS A 376 34.87 5.99 3.91
N GLN A 377 34.30 7.13 4.31
CA GLN A 377 33.38 7.20 5.44
C GLN A 377 31.96 6.81 5.03
N LEU A 378 31.58 7.14 3.79
CA LEU A 378 30.33 6.72 3.18
C LEU A 378 30.55 5.58 2.21
N VAL A 379 29.57 4.68 2.15
CA VAL A 379 29.48 3.63 1.13
C VAL A 379 28.09 3.62 0.54
N TYR A 380 28.02 3.06 -0.66
CA TYR A 380 26.78 2.90 -1.38
C TYR A 380 26.36 1.43 -1.37
N MET A 381 25.11 1.19 -0.97
CA MET A 381 24.45 -0.11 -1.05
C MET A 381 23.42 -0.09 -2.16
N SER A 382 23.43 -1.13 -3.01
CA SER A 382 22.48 -1.21 -4.12
C SER A 382 21.04 -1.20 -3.64
N ARG A 383 20.13 -0.64 -4.46
CA ARG A 383 18.70 -0.62 -4.11
C ARG A 383 18.14 -2.03 -3.91
N ASP A 384 18.50 -2.97 -4.77
CA ASP A 384 18.13 -4.40 -4.64
C ASP A 384 18.52 -4.97 -3.26
N GLU A 385 19.67 -4.55 -2.74
CA GLU A 385 20.20 -5.03 -1.47
C GLU A 385 19.49 -4.37 -0.28
N ILE A 386 19.08 -3.11 -0.42
CA ILE A 386 18.19 -2.44 0.54
C ILE A 386 16.80 -3.08 0.53
N ASP A 387 16.17 -3.25 -0.63
CA ASP A 387 14.79 -3.75 -0.73
C ASP A 387 14.64 -5.19 -0.24
N ARG A 388 15.71 -6.00 -0.30
CA ARG A 388 15.75 -7.34 0.36
C ARG A 388 15.72 -7.28 1.89
N ARG A 389 16.10 -6.15 2.49
CA ARG A 389 16.20 -5.95 3.94
C ARG A 389 15.07 -5.10 4.50
N THR A 390 14.32 -4.39 3.65
CA THR A 390 13.17 -3.62 4.09
C THR A 390 11.95 -4.53 4.30
N LYS A 391 11.04 -4.11 5.18
CA LYS A 391 9.70 -4.70 5.38
C LYS A 391 8.72 -4.23 4.30
N HIS A 392 8.87 -2.98 3.87
CA HIS A 392 8.01 -2.37 2.84
C HIS A 392 8.20 -3.05 1.48
N ARG A 393 7.06 -3.36 0.85
CA ARG A 393 6.98 -3.78 -0.55
C ARG A 393 6.08 -2.84 -1.29
N TYR A 394 6.33 -2.67 -2.57
CA TYR A 394 5.51 -1.80 -3.41
C TYR A 394 5.30 -2.38 -4.80
N LEU A 395 4.36 -1.77 -5.51
CA LEU A 395 4.09 -2.05 -6.90
C LEU A 395 4.29 -0.73 -7.66
N PRO A 396 5.47 -0.52 -8.25
CA PRO A 396 5.81 0.70 -8.96
C PRO A 396 5.22 0.70 -10.37
N VAL A 397 4.51 1.77 -10.70
CA VAL A 397 3.86 1.95 -12.00
C VAL A 397 4.21 3.31 -12.60
N LYS A 398 4.73 3.30 -13.82
CA LYS A 398 5.03 4.47 -14.62
C LYS A 398 3.80 5.02 -15.30
N TRP A 399 3.76 6.34 -15.42
CA TRP A 399 2.82 7.06 -16.25
C TRP A 399 3.46 8.37 -16.73
N THR A 400 2.83 9.04 -17.68
CA THR A 400 3.32 10.33 -18.20
C THR A 400 2.23 11.37 -18.02
N ARG A 401 2.62 12.47 -17.41
CA ARG A 401 1.75 13.58 -17.10
C ARG A 401 1.27 14.27 -18.38
N VAL A 402 -0.01 14.57 -18.51
CA VAL A 402 -0.61 15.25 -19.66
C VAL A 402 -0.98 16.70 -19.35
N LEU A 403 -1.19 17.06 -18.08
CA LEU A 403 -1.46 18.44 -17.63
C LEU A 403 -0.39 18.92 -16.64
N PRO A 404 -0.12 20.23 -16.54
CA PRO A 404 0.77 20.72 -15.49
C PRO A 404 0.23 20.39 -14.08
N LEU A 405 1.11 20.15 -13.11
CA LEU A 405 0.74 20.10 -11.70
C LEU A 405 0.86 21.49 -11.09
N LEU A 406 -0.18 21.94 -10.41
CA LEU A 406 -0.25 23.26 -9.77
C LEU A 406 -0.01 23.16 -8.26
N GLU A 407 0.68 24.15 -7.69
CA GLU A 407 0.79 24.37 -6.24
C GLU A 407 0.14 25.71 -5.86
N GLY A 408 -0.65 25.68 -4.79
CA GLY A 408 -1.22 26.87 -4.18
C GLY A 408 -0.20 27.80 -3.55
N LYS A 409 -0.32 29.10 -3.83
CA LYS A 409 0.48 30.17 -3.22
C LYS A 409 -0.32 30.98 -2.20
N PRO A 410 0.35 31.53 -1.17
CA PRO A 410 -0.32 32.33 -0.14
C PRO A 410 -0.81 33.67 -0.70
N GLN A 411 -1.70 34.35 0.04
CA GLN A 411 -2.08 35.75 -0.18
C GLN A 411 -2.68 36.03 -1.56
N GLY A 412 -3.59 35.18 -2.04
CA GLY A 412 -4.26 35.40 -3.33
C GLY A 412 -3.36 35.27 -4.56
N GLN A 413 -2.10 34.86 -4.40
CA GLN A 413 -1.20 34.66 -5.52
C GLN A 413 -1.67 33.50 -6.41
N SER A 414 -1.48 33.68 -7.72
CA SER A 414 -1.79 32.65 -8.71
C SER A 414 -1.03 31.35 -8.42
N PRO A 415 -1.63 30.18 -8.72
CA PRO A 415 -0.95 28.90 -8.59
C PRO A 415 0.31 28.86 -9.46
N VAL A 416 1.33 28.13 -9.00
CA VAL A 416 2.57 27.93 -9.76
C VAL A 416 2.66 26.51 -10.29
N VAL A 417 3.26 26.36 -11.47
CA VAL A 417 3.51 25.05 -12.06
C VAL A 417 4.68 24.36 -11.33
N LYS A 418 4.41 23.22 -10.70
CA LYS A 418 5.41 22.33 -10.09
C LYS A 418 5.93 21.25 -11.02
N ARG A 419 5.04 20.69 -11.83
CA ARG A 419 5.38 19.71 -12.86
C ARG A 419 4.83 20.17 -14.18
N LYS A 420 5.63 20.04 -15.24
CA LYS A 420 5.18 20.34 -16.58
C LYS A 420 4.47 19.11 -17.16
N ALA A 421 3.57 19.33 -18.11
CA ALA A 421 3.10 18.24 -18.96
C ALA A 421 4.29 17.54 -19.66
N GLY A 422 4.18 16.24 -19.89
CA GLY A 422 5.24 15.40 -20.43
C GLY A 422 6.23 14.85 -19.38
N THR A 423 6.17 15.30 -18.12
CA THR A 423 6.96 14.70 -17.04
C THR A 423 6.56 13.23 -16.88
N LYS A 424 7.55 12.33 -16.86
CA LYS A 424 7.34 10.93 -16.53
C LYS A 424 7.30 10.78 -15.01
N GLU A 425 6.27 10.13 -14.52
CA GLU A 425 5.99 9.93 -13.10
C GLU A 425 5.94 8.43 -12.77
N ILE A 426 6.15 8.09 -11.51
CA ILE A 426 5.98 6.76 -10.93
C ILE A 426 5.06 6.87 -9.72
N SER A 427 4.07 6.01 -9.69
CA SER A 427 3.23 5.70 -8.53
C SER A 427 3.71 4.41 -7.89
N ARG A 428 4.11 4.44 -6.62
CA ARG A 428 4.43 3.23 -5.85
C ARG A 428 3.25 2.87 -4.96
N PHE A 429 2.51 1.83 -5.35
CA PHE A 429 1.39 1.34 -4.54
C PHE A 429 1.91 0.44 -3.43
N ARG A 430 1.55 0.74 -2.18
CA ARG A 430 1.93 -0.05 -1.00
C ARG A 430 0.84 -0.03 0.05
N TYR A 431 0.97 -0.90 1.04
CA TYR A 431 0.07 -0.92 2.18
C TYR A 431 0.24 0.32 3.07
N ASN A 432 -0.88 0.80 3.62
CA ASN A 432 -0.89 1.87 4.61
C ASN A 432 -0.63 1.27 6.00
N ALA A 433 0.39 1.76 6.71
CA ALA A 433 0.71 1.31 8.07
C ALA A 433 -0.41 1.59 9.07
N PHE A 434 -1.27 2.57 8.78
CA PHE A 434 -2.41 2.97 9.57
C PHE A 434 -3.71 2.78 8.77
N PRO A 435 -4.13 1.53 8.53
CA PRO A 435 -5.33 1.25 7.75
C PRO A 435 -6.58 1.74 8.48
N TYR A 436 -7.44 2.50 7.81
CA TYR A 436 -8.77 2.87 8.33
C TYR A 436 -9.89 2.37 7.41
N ASP A 437 -9.56 1.50 6.47
CA ASP A 437 -10.53 0.75 5.68
C ASP A 437 -9.92 -0.62 5.35
N ASP A 438 -10.77 -1.51 4.86
CA ASP A 438 -10.37 -2.80 4.33
C ASP A 438 -9.44 -2.59 3.11
N GLU A 439 -8.29 -3.28 3.10
CA GLU A 439 -7.27 -3.18 2.05
C GLU A 439 -6.87 -1.73 1.74
N HIS A 440 -6.53 -1.00 2.79
CA HIS A 440 -6.12 0.39 2.69
C HIS A 440 -4.65 0.54 2.28
N GLY A 441 -4.42 1.15 1.11
CA GLY A 441 -3.12 1.39 0.53
C GLY A 441 -2.82 2.88 0.30
N LEU A 442 -1.57 3.14 -0.08
CA LEU A 442 -1.06 4.45 -0.48
C LEU A 442 -0.42 4.38 -1.86
N GLY A 443 -0.57 5.42 -2.65
CA GLY A 443 0.14 5.63 -3.91
C GLY A 443 1.15 6.75 -3.72
N LEU A 444 2.44 6.44 -3.67
CA LEU A 444 3.47 7.46 -3.46
C LEU A 444 4.01 7.94 -4.81
N GLY A 445 4.02 9.26 -5.03
CA GLY A 445 4.51 9.87 -6.27
C GLY A 445 6.03 10.12 -6.27
N LYS A 446 6.70 9.89 -7.40
CA LYS A 446 8.09 10.31 -7.69
C LYS A 446 8.29 10.52 -9.21
N PRO A 447 9.19 11.40 -9.67
CA PRO A 447 9.64 11.38 -11.06
C PRO A 447 10.23 10.04 -11.49
N ALA A 448 9.90 9.61 -12.71
CA ALA A 448 10.26 8.31 -13.27
C ALA A 448 11.72 8.17 -13.72
N GLY A 449 12.59 9.12 -13.41
CA GLY A 449 13.97 9.15 -13.93
C GLY A 449 14.84 7.95 -13.54
N TRP A 450 14.40 7.11 -12.60
CA TRP A 450 15.30 6.23 -11.84
C TRP A 450 15.00 4.73 -11.86
N GLU A 451 13.76 4.30 -12.12
CA GLU A 451 13.40 2.87 -11.99
C GLU A 451 13.15 2.24 -13.35
N PRO A 452 14.15 1.58 -13.97
CA PRO A 452 13.96 0.89 -15.24
C PRO A 452 12.90 -0.22 -15.14
N ASP A 453 12.74 -0.84 -13.97
CA ASP A 453 11.90 -2.03 -13.76
C ASP A 453 10.42 -1.78 -13.43
N ALA A 454 10.03 -0.52 -13.19
CA ALA A 454 8.63 -0.18 -12.91
C ALA A 454 7.70 -0.53 -14.08
N LEU A 455 6.50 -1.01 -13.75
CA LEU A 455 5.46 -1.44 -14.70
C LEU A 455 5.01 -0.26 -15.57
N ASP A 456 4.65 -0.54 -16.82
CA ASP A 456 4.10 0.46 -17.74
C ASP A 456 2.80 -0.08 -18.38
N PRO A 457 1.70 -0.12 -17.62
CA PRO A 457 0.41 -0.65 -18.07
C PRO A 457 -0.35 0.32 -18.98
N LEU A 458 0.23 1.49 -19.28
CA LEU A 458 -0.32 2.51 -20.18
C LEU A 458 0.48 2.61 -21.49
N ARG A 459 1.41 1.68 -21.74
CA ARG A 459 2.29 1.75 -22.90
C ARG A 459 1.51 1.71 -24.21
N VAL A 460 1.43 2.86 -24.87
CA VAL A 460 0.71 3.06 -26.14
C VAL A 460 1.23 2.12 -27.23
N ARG A 461 0.31 1.60 -28.07
CA ARG A 461 0.58 0.75 -29.25
C ARG A 461 1.79 1.29 -30.03
N GLY A 462 2.86 0.50 -30.11
CA GLY A 462 3.95 0.77 -31.08
C GLY A 462 5.37 0.45 -30.64
N GLN A 463 5.68 0.33 -29.34
CA GLN A 463 7.05 0.00 -28.93
C GLN A 463 7.27 -1.50 -28.72
N ARG A 464 7.27 -2.26 -29.82
CA ARG A 464 7.80 -3.63 -29.85
C ARG A 464 9.30 -3.62 -29.54
N LYS A 465 9.69 -4.40 -28.53
CA LYS A 465 11.05 -4.89 -28.23
C LYS A 465 12.18 -3.83 -28.24
N ARG A 466 12.44 -3.19 -27.08
CA ARG A 466 13.84 -2.94 -26.69
C ARG A 466 14.30 -4.08 -25.80
N ARG A 467 14.84 -5.12 -26.44
CA ARG A 467 15.51 -6.27 -25.79
C ARG A 467 16.95 -5.94 -25.38
N HIS A 468 17.25 -4.67 -25.12
CA HIS A 468 18.54 -4.19 -24.67
C HIS A 468 18.39 -3.45 -23.34
N ALA A 469 18.11 -4.19 -22.27
CA ALA A 469 18.51 -3.83 -20.91
C ALA A 469 20.00 -4.17 -20.71
N GLY A 470 20.84 -3.80 -21.68
CA GLY A 470 22.23 -4.21 -21.75
C GLY A 470 23.17 -3.01 -21.79
N LYS A 471 23.89 -2.79 -20.68
CA LYS A 471 25.21 -2.13 -20.60
C LYS A 471 25.31 -0.60 -20.76
N GLY A 472 24.33 0.17 -20.29
CA GLY A 472 24.42 1.65 -20.40
C GLY A 472 24.02 2.46 -19.17
N GLN A 473 23.49 1.87 -18.11
CA GLN A 473 23.23 2.61 -16.89
C GLN A 473 24.50 2.57 -16.04
N GLY A 474 25.26 3.67 -16.07
CA GLY A 474 26.43 3.83 -15.21
C GLY A 474 26.05 3.74 -13.74
N ASN A 475 27.05 3.50 -12.89
CA ASN A 475 26.91 3.35 -11.43
C ASN A 475 26.10 4.47 -10.75
N ALA A 476 25.96 5.64 -11.39
CA ALA A 476 25.13 6.76 -10.94
C ALA A 476 23.63 6.45 -10.83
N ALA A 477 23.07 5.56 -11.67
CA ALA A 477 21.65 5.19 -11.59
C ALA A 477 21.32 4.46 -10.27
N HIS A 478 22.31 3.81 -9.68
CA HIS A 478 22.16 3.10 -8.42
C HIS A 478 22.10 4.10 -7.24
N LEU A 479 22.81 5.23 -7.28
CA LEU A 479 22.79 6.25 -6.19
C LEU A 479 21.37 6.76 -5.83
N GLY A 480 20.39 6.57 -6.71
CA GLY A 480 18.97 6.68 -6.37
C GLY A 480 18.60 8.06 -5.82
N GLU A 481 17.94 8.10 -4.66
CA GLU A 481 17.53 9.37 -4.03
C GLU A 481 18.70 10.23 -3.56
N ALA A 482 19.89 9.65 -3.38
CA ALA A 482 21.05 10.39 -2.89
C ALA A 482 21.72 11.25 -3.97
N LEU A 483 21.47 11.03 -5.26
CA LEU A 483 22.09 11.84 -6.32
C LEU A 483 21.23 13.04 -6.75
N VAL A 484 19.96 13.11 -6.28
CA VAL A 484 18.98 14.19 -6.54
C VAL A 484 19.09 14.76 -7.97
N THR A 485 18.70 13.99 -8.98
CA THR A 485 18.76 14.46 -10.39
C THR A 485 17.77 15.56 -10.69
N ASP A 486 16.70 15.65 -9.90
CA ASP A 486 15.65 16.63 -10.03
C ASP A 486 15.28 17.13 -8.63
N ALA A 487 15.69 18.35 -8.27
CA ALA A 487 15.37 18.94 -6.99
C ALA A 487 13.86 19.19 -6.80
N THR A 488 13.09 19.18 -7.88
CA THR A 488 11.63 19.23 -7.84
C THR A 488 11.01 17.85 -7.62
N ALA A 489 11.81 16.78 -7.52
CA ALA A 489 11.35 15.40 -7.37
C ALA A 489 10.41 15.19 -6.18
N LYS A 490 10.70 15.87 -5.07
CA LYS A 490 9.88 15.80 -3.86
C LYS A 490 8.71 16.76 -3.97
N LEU A 491 7.51 16.21 -4.08
CA LEU A 491 6.26 16.95 -4.00
C LEU A 491 5.72 16.84 -2.59
N GLY A 492 5.29 17.98 -2.01
CA GLY A 492 4.50 17.98 -0.78
C GLY A 492 3.08 17.51 -1.05
N ASN A 493 2.36 17.11 0.01
CA ASN A 493 0.92 16.82 -0.07
C ASN A 493 0.09 18.09 0.12
N TRP A 494 0.53 18.99 1.02
CA TRP A 494 -0.23 20.19 1.33
C TRP A 494 -0.19 21.19 0.17
N PHE A 495 -1.34 21.79 -0.12
CA PHE A 495 -1.53 22.80 -1.17
C PHE A 495 -1.27 22.30 -2.61
N ILE A 496 -1.20 20.98 -2.80
CA ILE A 496 -1.00 20.33 -4.10
C ILE A 496 -2.02 19.20 -4.21
N CYS A 497 -3.12 19.42 -4.94
CA CYS A 497 -4.07 18.36 -5.28
C CYS A 497 -3.74 17.77 -6.66
N ASP A 498 -3.20 16.54 -6.71
CA ASP A 498 -2.78 15.91 -7.97
C ASP A 498 -3.92 15.09 -8.59
N ILE A 499 -4.91 15.81 -9.16
CA ILE A 499 -6.10 15.23 -9.82
C ILE A 499 -5.70 14.16 -10.85
N GLU A 500 -4.67 14.45 -11.64
CA GLU A 500 -4.23 13.55 -12.69
C GLU A 500 -3.68 12.24 -12.12
N LYS A 501 -2.88 12.30 -11.06
CA LYS A 501 -2.41 11.10 -10.37
C LYS A 501 -3.57 10.28 -9.81
N ILE A 502 -4.55 10.92 -9.15
CA ILE A 502 -5.73 10.24 -8.60
C ILE A 502 -6.47 9.44 -9.68
N LEU A 503 -6.78 10.08 -10.82
CA LEU A 503 -7.54 9.43 -11.89
C LEU A 503 -6.70 8.42 -12.69
N THR A 504 -5.39 8.65 -12.82
CA THR A 504 -4.47 7.73 -13.50
C THR A 504 -4.29 6.45 -12.69
N GLU A 505 -4.04 6.55 -11.39
CA GLU A 505 -3.92 5.40 -10.50
C GLU A 505 -5.23 4.61 -10.41
N PHE A 506 -6.36 5.32 -10.30
CA PHE A 506 -7.69 4.71 -10.40
C PHE A 506 -7.86 3.90 -11.69
N THR A 507 -7.48 4.48 -12.83
CA THR A 507 -7.62 3.82 -14.13
C THR A 507 -6.70 2.60 -14.24
N ILE A 508 -5.47 2.68 -13.75
CA ILE A 508 -4.49 1.58 -13.75
C ILE A 508 -4.98 0.39 -12.92
N LEU A 509 -5.54 0.67 -11.73
CA LEU A 509 -5.94 -0.35 -10.77
C LEU A 509 -7.37 -0.86 -11.00
N ASN A 510 -8.10 -0.43 -12.02
CA ASN A 510 -9.46 -0.91 -12.26
C ASN A 510 -9.62 -1.54 -13.65
N LEU A 511 -10.82 -2.09 -13.88
CA LEU A 511 -11.20 -2.82 -15.09
C LEU A 511 -11.21 -1.90 -16.32
N ARG A 512 -10.53 -2.34 -17.39
CA ARG A 512 -10.42 -1.66 -18.69
C ARG A 512 -10.66 -2.66 -19.83
N GLY A 513 -11.01 -2.21 -21.03
CA GLY A 513 -11.14 -3.09 -22.20
C GLY A 513 -12.28 -2.73 -23.16
N PRO A 514 -12.64 -3.61 -24.12
CA PRO A 514 -13.85 -3.46 -24.94
C PRO A 514 -15.12 -3.77 -24.11
N LYS A 515 -16.28 -3.25 -24.54
CA LYS A 515 -17.57 -3.33 -23.81
C LYS A 515 -17.88 -4.74 -23.26
N GLY A 516 -17.62 -5.81 -24.00
CA GLY A 516 -17.85 -7.19 -23.52
C GLY A 516 -16.94 -7.65 -22.37
N ALA A 517 -15.69 -7.18 -22.31
CA ALA A 517 -14.74 -7.50 -21.25
C ALA A 517 -14.87 -6.58 -20.03
N ARG A 518 -15.42 -5.36 -20.22
CA ARG A 518 -15.55 -4.33 -19.19
C ARG A 518 -16.54 -4.64 -18.07
N HIS A 519 -17.37 -5.68 -18.19
CA HIS A 519 -18.41 -5.99 -17.19
C HIS A 519 -18.00 -7.06 -16.18
N ARG A 520 -16.81 -7.64 -16.30
CA ARG A 520 -16.39 -8.78 -15.47
C ARG A 520 -15.04 -8.54 -14.83
N LEU A 521 -15.05 -8.36 -13.51
CA LEU A 521 -13.86 -8.55 -12.69
C LEU A 521 -13.43 -10.01 -12.80
N LEU A 522 -12.14 -10.25 -12.98
CA LEU A 522 -11.60 -11.61 -12.96
C LEU A 522 -11.54 -12.12 -11.51
N PRO A 523 -11.60 -13.44 -11.26
CA PRO A 523 -11.34 -13.99 -9.93
C PRO A 523 -10.02 -13.45 -9.39
N GLY A 524 -9.94 -12.90 -8.19
CA GLY A 524 -8.69 -12.27 -7.76
C GLY A 524 -8.47 -10.80 -8.21
N GLU A 525 -9.36 -10.13 -8.96
CA GLU A 525 -9.55 -8.64 -8.95
C GLU A 525 -10.78 -7.99 -8.23
N ALA A 526 -10.59 -6.89 -7.48
CA ALA A 526 -11.68 -6.17 -6.78
C ALA A 526 -11.69 -4.65 -7.09
N PRO A 527 -12.84 -3.94 -6.99
CA PRO A 527 -12.90 -2.52 -7.34
C PRO A 527 -12.03 -1.67 -6.39
N VAL A 528 -11.22 -0.76 -6.96
CA VAL A 528 -10.34 0.12 -6.18
C VAL A 528 -10.80 1.56 -6.33
N MET A 529 -11.00 2.23 -5.20
CA MET A 529 -11.26 3.66 -5.15
C MET A 529 -9.98 4.40 -4.78
N VAL A 530 -9.79 5.60 -5.33
CA VAL A 530 -8.61 6.43 -5.11
C VAL A 530 -9.03 7.85 -4.72
N GLY A 531 -8.26 8.49 -3.86
CA GLY A 531 -8.43 9.91 -3.55
C GLY A 531 -7.20 10.49 -2.88
N GLN A 532 -7.32 11.73 -2.40
CA GLN A 532 -6.26 12.42 -1.69
C GLN A 532 -6.86 13.23 -0.52
N ASN A 533 -6.19 13.22 0.63
CA ASN A 533 -6.61 14.02 1.77
C ASN A 533 -6.21 15.49 1.56
N PRO A 534 -7.10 16.45 1.86
CA PRO A 534 -6.71 17.86 1.96
C PRO A 534 -5.79 18.10 3.16
N ARG A 535 -5.14 19.26 3.21
CA ARG A 535 -4.21 19.68 4.27
C ARG A 535 -4.81 19.51 5.65
N ALA A 536 -6.05 19.96 5.85
CA ALA A 536 -6.75 19.90 7.13
C ALA A 536 -6.78 18.48 7.72
N ALA A 537 -6.83 17.46 6.86
CA ALA A 537 -6.94 16.05 7.25
C ALA A 537 -5.68 15.22 6.96
N SER A 538 -4.57 15.87 6.62
CA SER A 538 -3.33 15.21 6.25
C SER A 538 -2.24 15.53 7.27
N SER A 539 -1.90 14.57 8.11
CA SER A 539 -0.75 14.67 9.03
C SER A 539 0.61 14.66 8.31
N ILE A 540 0.64 14.30 7.01
CA ILE A 540 1.86 14.18 6.22
C ILE A 540 1.90 15.27 5.15
N GLY A 541 2.53 16.40 5.46
CA GLY A 541 2.67 17.52 4.52
C GLY A 541 3.79 17.36 3.49
N VAL A 542 4.86 16.64 3.84
CA VAL A 542 6.14 16.64 3.09
C VAL A 542 6.21 15.66 1.92
N THR A 543 5.21 14.79 1.75
CA THR A 543 5.23 13.77 0.71
C THR A 543 3.85 13.60 0.09
N GLN A 544 3.77 13.86 -1.21
CA GLN A 544 2.58 13.66 -2.03
C GLN A 544 2.19 12.19 -2.05
N HIS A 545 0.95 11.91 -1.70
CA HIS A 545 0.42 10.56 -1.71
C HIS A 545 -1.08 10.56 -1.95
N THR A 546 -1.56 9.51 -2.60
CA THR A 546 -2.98 9.19 -2.70
C THR A 546 -3.31 8.10 -1.70
N GLN A 547 -4.58 8.03 -1.34
CA GLN A 547 -5.17 6.97 -0.55
C GLN A 547 -5.94 6.03 -1.47
N LEU A 548 -5.83 4.72 -1.23
CA LEU A 548 -6.47 3.68 -2.04
C LEU A 548 -7.19 2.69 -1.14
N SER A 549 -8.39 2.27 -1.50
CA SER A 549 -9.11 1.24 -0.75
C SER A 549 -10.00 0.43 -1.66
N THR A 550 -10.23 -0.84 -1.33
CA THR A 550 -11.20 -1.68 -2.04
C THR A 550 -12.62 -1.15 -1.80
N ALA A 551 -13.19 -0.51 -2.81
CA ALA A 551 -14.50 0.13 -2.76
C ALA A 551 -15.05 0.42 -4.17
N SER A 552 -16.37 0.40 -4.29
CA SER A 552 -17.12 0.85 -5.46
C SER A 552 -18.09 1.97 -5.05
N VAL A 553 -18.77 2.57 -6.02
CA VAL A 553 -19.90 3.50 -5.79
C VAL A 553 -20.96 2.90 -4.86
N GLY A 554 -21.09 1.56 -4.82
CA GLY A 554 -22.09 0.88 -3.99
C GLY A 554 -21.74 0.80 -2.52
N LYS A 555 -20.45 0.91 -2.17
CA LYS A 555 -20.02 0.89 -0.76
C LYS A 555 -20.40 2.20 -0.04
N TRP A 556 -20.45 3.32 -0.76
CA TRP A 556 -20.52 4.65 -0.18
C TRP A 556 -21.69 5.46 -0.79
N PRO A 557 -22.81 5.67 -0.07
CA PRO A 557 -23.99 6.35 -0.61
C PRO A 557 -23.74 7.76 -1.13
N VAL A 558 -22.72 8.49 -0.65
CA VAL A 558 -22.35 9.82 -1.17
C VAL A 558 -22.08 9.79 -2.69
N PHE A 559 -21.55 8.69 -3.23
CA PHE A 559 -21.32 8.52 -4.67
C PHE A 559 -22.59 8.23 -5.45
N ARG A 560 -23.74 8.11 -4.79
CA ARG A 560 -25.06 7.95 -5.42
C ARG A 560 -25.93 9.19 -5.23
N LEU A 561 -25.49 10.17 -4.43
CA LEU A 561 -26.13 11.47 -4.34
C LEU A 561 -26.06 12.19 -5.69
N ARG A 562 -27.16 12.89 -5.97
CA ARG A 562 -27.43 13.53 -7.25
C ARG A 562 -28.18 14.84 -7.06
N ALA A 563 -28.04 15.78 -7.99
CA ALA A 563 -28.90 16.96 -7.99
C ALA A 563 -30.38 16.55 -8.15
N PRO A 564 -31.34 17.33 -7.61
CA PRO A 564 -32.76 17.11 -7.85
C PRO A 564 -33.07 16.96 -9.33
N ALA A 565 -33.95 16.04 -9.72
CA ALA A 565 -34.40 16.00 -11.10
C ALA A 565 -35.46 17.10 -11.33
N PRO A 566 -35.36 17.93 -12.40
CA PRO A 566 -36.50 18.72 -12.83
C PRO A 566 -37.64 17.75 -13.19
N GLY A 567 -38.87 18.08 -12.80
CA GLY A 567 -40.01 17.14 -12.70
C GLY A 567 -40.20 16.17 -13.88
N SER A 568 -40.55 14.91 -13.53
CA SER A 568 -40.91 13.77 -14.37
C SER A 568 -39.94 13.37 -15.50
N SER A 569 -39.29 12.22 -15.33
CA SER A 569 -38.81 11.32 -16.39
C SER A 569 -37.69 11.79 -17.34
N GLU A 570 -37.22 13.04 -17.32
CA GLU A 570 -36.12 13.42 -18.22
C GLU A 570 -34.82 12.71 -17.82
N SER A 571 -34.28 11.92 -18.75
CA SER A 571 -32.97 11.28 -18.60
C SER A 571 -31.91 12.35 -18.35
N ARG A 572 -31.23 12.27 -17.20
CA ARG A 572 -30.11 13.16 -16.83
C ARG A 572 -29.19 13.42 -18.03
N LYS A 573 -29.01 14.69 -18.38
CA LYS A 573 -28.31 15.12 -19.59
C LYS A 573 -26.87 14.61 -19.59
N SER A 574 -26.50 13.93 -20.67
CA SER A 574 -25.11 13.55 -20.92
C SER A 574 -24.45 14.55 -21.86
N PHE A 575 -23.29 15.04 -21.45
CA PHE A 575 -22.48 16.01 -22.18
C PHE A 575 -21.35 15.29 -22.90
N ARG A 576 -21.14 15.67 -24.17
CA ARG A 576 -19.97 15.23 -24.94
C ARG A 576 -18.78 16.10 -24.55
N ILE A 577 -17.85 15.57 -23.76
CA ILE A 577 -16.64 16.27 -23.31
C ILE A 577 -15.57 16.27 -24.42
N ALA A 578 -15.46 15.15 -25.14
CA ALA A 578 -14.61 15.01 -26.31
C ALA A 578 -15.19 13.95 -27.26
N SER A 579 -14.56 13.72 -28.41
CA SER A 579 -14.97 12.66 -29.33
C SER A 579 -14.94 11.30 -28.63
N GLY A 580 -16.10 10.64 -28.53
CA GLY A 580 -16.26 9.34 -27.85
C GLY A 580 -16.22 9.39 -26.32
N VAL A 581 -16.14 10.57 -25.71
CA VAL A 581 -16.12 10.75 -24.25
C VAL A 581 -17.34 11.55 -23.83
N PHE A 582 -18.21 10.87 -23.08
CA PHE A 582 -19.47 11.41 -22.59
C PHE A 582 -19.51 11.28 -21.08
N ALA A 583 -19.99 12.34 -20.42
CA ALA A 583 -20.13 12.38 -18.97
C ALA A 583 -21.47 13.01 -18.58
N GLN A 584 -22.02 12.63 -17.43
CA GLN A 584 -23.01 13.46 -16.75
C GLN A 584 -22.26 14.32 -15.73
N VAL A 585 -22.51 15.62 -15.75
CA VAL A 585 -21.80 16.58 -14.89
C VAL A 585 -22.83 17.38 -14.11
N GLU A 586 -22.77 17.33 -12.78
CA GLU A 586 -23.78 17.91 -11.89
C GLU A 586 -23.11 18.61 -10.70
N LEU A 587 -23.78 19.63 -10.16
CA LEU A 587 -23.46 20.21 -8.86
C LEU A 587 -24.43 19.68 -7.81
N VAL A 588 -23.93 18.79 -6.97
CA VAL A 588 -24.72 18.04 -5.99
C VAL A 588 -24.54 18.71 -4.62
N GLN A 589 -25.61 19.29 -4.08
CA GLN A 589 -25.62 19.90 -2.75
C GLN A 589 -25.80 18.81 -1.69
N VAL A 590 -24.73 18.48 -0.97
CA VAL A 590 -24.71 17.39 0.04
C VAL A 590 -25.25 17.87 1.38
N GLY A 591 -24.92 19.10 1.79
CA GLY A 591 -25.39 19.72 3.03
C GLY A 591 -26.54 20.71 2.82
N ARG A 592 -27.05 21.32 3.89
CA ARG A 592 -28.17 22.29 3.86
C ARG A 592 -27.81 23.61 3.19
N GLN A 593 -26.54 23.98 3.19
CA GLN A 593 -26.01 25.22 2.63
C GLN A 593 -25.70 25.06 1.14
N GLU A 594 -25.92 26.09 0.33
CA GLU A 594 -25.76 26.02 -1.14
C GLU A 594 -24.35 25.63 -1.59
N ASP A 595 -23.34 26.06 -0.82
CA ASP A 595 -21.92 25.83 -1.08
C ASP A 595 -21.39 24.52 -0.47
N ALA A 596 -22.23 23.76 0.24
CA ALA A 596 -21.94 22.40 0.69
C ALA A 596 -22.05 21.43 -0.50
N VAL A 597 -21.25 21.68 -1.54
CA VAL A 597 -21.46 21.14 -2.89
C VAL A 597 -20.30 20.26 -3.33
N VAL A 598 -20.62 19.24 -4.13
CA VAL A 598 -19.64 18.49 -4.91
C VAL A 598 -19.95 18.62 -6.40
N MET A 599 -18.92 18.86 -7.21
CA MET A 599 -19.00 18.62 -8.63
C MET A 599 -18.86 17.12 -8.87
N ARG A 600 -19.95 16.52 -9.33
CA ARG A 600 -20.04 15.10 -9.68
C ARG A 600 -19.79 14.94 -11.17
N VAL A 601 -18.84 14.09 -11.54
CA VAL A 601 -18.64 13.65 -12.94
C VAL A 601 -18.88 12.14 -13.02
N ASP A 602 -19.97 11.74 -13.68
CA ASP A 602 -20.32 10.34 -13.94
C ASP A 602 -19.92 9.96 -15.36
N LEU A 603 -19.04 8.96 -15.47
CA LEU A 603 -18.40 8.52 -16.71
C LEU A 603 -18.93 7.16 -17.13
N ASN A 604 -19.04 6.97 -18.44
CA ASN A 604 -19.54 5.72 -19.02
C ASN A 604 -18.53 4.58 -18.95
N SER A 605 -17.23 4.89 -18.89
CA SER A 605 -16.21 3.88 -18.66
C SER A 605 -15.07 4.33 -17.74
N VAL A 606 -14.44 3.39 -17.03
CA VAL A 606 -13.28 3.63 -16.14
C VAL A 606 -12.14 4.34 -16.88
N GLU A 607 -11.84 3.94 -18.12
CA GLU A 607 -10.73 4.52 -18.90
C GLU A 607 -10.96 5.99 -19.25
N GLN A 608 -12.20 6.46 -19.22
CA GLN A 608 -12.50 7.87 -19.45
C GLN A 608 -12.04 8.75 -18.28
N ALA A 609 -11.83 8.20 -17.08
CA ALA A 609 -11.41 8.99 -15.91
C ALA A 609 -10.04 9.64 -16.13
N SER A 610 -9.08 8.93 -16.71
CA SER A 610 -7.77 9.48 -17.06
C SER A 610 -7.70 10.03 -18.49
N HIS A 611 -8.84 10.27 -19.16
CA HIS A 611 -8.84 10.86 -20.49
C HIS A 611 -8.48 12.34 -20.42
N ALA A 612 -7.62 12.83 -21.33
CA ALA A 612 -7.10 14.19 -21.32
C ALA A 612 -8.19 15.28 -21.19
N ALA A 613 -9.33 15.12 -21.88
CA ALA A 613 -10.43 16.08 -21.81
C ALA A 613 -11.19 16.08 -20.46
N VAL A 614 -11.27 14.93 -19.78
CA VAL A 614 -11.87 14.85 -18.43
C VAL A 614 -10.91 15.44 -17.41
N LEU A 615 -9.62 15.12 -17.54
CA LEU A 615 -8.55 15.74 -16.77
C LEU A 615 -8.55 17.25 -16.93
N GLU A 616 -8.69 17.76 -18.16
CA GLU A 616 -8.73 19.20 -18.43
C GLU A 616 -9.95 19.86 -17.79
N LEU A 617 -11.14 19.26 -17.89
CA LEU A 617 -12.34 19.78 -17.24
C LEU A 617 -12.13 19.96 -15.73
N LEU A 618 -11.64 18.93 -15.04
CA LEU A 618 -11.43 18.95 -13.60
C LEU A 618 -10.27 19.88 -13.20
N HIS A 619 -9.19 19.87 -13.98
CA HIS A 619 -8.02 20.72 -13.75
C HIS A 619 -8.34 22.21 -13.92
N ARG A 620 -9.15 22.58 -14.91
CA ARG A 620 -9.57 23.98 -15.12
C ARG A 620 -10.56 24.43 -14.05
N ALA A 621 -11.45 23.55 -13.57
CA ALA A 621 -12.31 23.84 -12.41
C ALA A 621 -11.46 24.13 -11.16
N HIS A 622 -10.45 23.30 -10.92
CA HIS A 622 -9.48 23.48 -9.85
C HIS A 622 -8.69 24.81 -9.97
N GLU A 623 -8.16 25.12 -11.15
CA GLU A 623 -7.45 26.37 -11.44
C GLU A 623 -8.34 27.61 -11.22
N GLU A 624 -9.60 27.58 -11.68
CA GLU A 624 -10.58 28.66 -11.47
C GLU A 624 -10.80 28.92 -9.97
N LEU A 625 -11.01 27.87 -9.18
CA LEU A 625 -11.26 27.99 -7.74
C LEU A 625 -10.01 28.45 -6.97
N MET A 626 -8.82 27.93 -7.31
CA MET A 626 -7.56 28.41 -6.73
C MET A 626 -7.30 29.88 -7.04
N THR A 627 -7.65 30.32 -8.25
CA THR A 627 -7.51 31.73 -8.66
C THR A 627 -8.51 32.61 -7.92
N ALA A 628 -9.74 32.14 -7.76
CA ALA A 628 -10.81 32.91 -7.12
C ALA A 628 -10.64 33.05 -5.61
N PHE A 629 -10.13 32.02 -4.93
CA PHE A 629 -10.02 32.00 -3.47
C PHE A 629 -8.63 32.32 -2.93
N GLY A 630 -7.61 32.29 -3.77
CA GLY A 630 -6.21 32.27 -3.34
C GLY A 630 -5.75 30.85 -3.10
N GLY A 631 -4.70 30.42 -3.80
CA GLY A 631 -4.40 28.99 -3.97
C GLY A 631 -4.13 28.19 -2.68
N ARG A 632 -3.89 28.83 -1.54
CA ARG A 632 -3.76 28.18 -0.22
C ARG A 632 -4.96 28.31 0.70
N ASP A 633 -5.94 29.10 0.31
CA ASP A 633 -7.14 29.39 1.09
C ASP A 633 -8.29 28.45 0.71
N VAL A 634 -8.10 27.59 -0.29
CA VAL A 634 -9.00 26.49 -0.67
C VAL A 634 -8.20 25.20 -0.79
N ASP A 635 -8.81 24.09 -0.40
CA ASP A 635 -8.31 22.75 -0.68
C ASP A 635 -9.41 21.91 -1.34
N PHE A 636 -9.09 20.67 -1.69
CA PHE A 636 -9.97 19.83 -2.49
C PHE A 636 -9.97 18.39 -1.97
N ASN A 637 -11.16 17.89 -1.63
CA ASN A 637 -11.37 16.47 -1.46
C ASN A 637 -11.79 15.88 -2.80
N ILE A 638 -10.91 15.07 -3.41
CA ILE A 638 -11.17 14.40 -4.68
C ILE A 638 -11.17 12.91 -4.48
N LEU A 639 -12.29 12.28 -4.86
CA LEU A 639 -12.51 10.85 -4.76
C LEU A 639 -12.95 10.29 -6.10
N VAL A 640 -12.47 9.12 -6.50
CA VAL A 640 -12.94 8.43 -7.70
C VAL A 640 -13.19 6.96 -7.42
N ALA A 641 -14.40 6.50 -7.72
CA ALA A 641 -14.84 5.13 -7.48
C ALA A 641 -15.40 4.48 -8.76
N PRO A 642 -15.21 3.16 -8.95
CA PRO A 642 -15.82 2.45 -10.07
C PRO A 642 -17.30 2.20 -9.80
N ARG A 643 -18.12 2.31 -10.85
CA ARG A 643 -19.57 2.03 -10.80
C ARG A 643 -19.82 0.61 -11.28
N LEU A 644 -20.07 -0.33 -10.35
CA LEU A 644 -20.41 -1.73 -10.66
C LEU A 644 -21.91 -1.99 -10.53
N PRO A 645 -22.50 -2.91 -11.33
CA PRO A 645 -21.88 -3.79 -12.34
C PRO A 645 -21.65 -3.12 -13.70
N GLN A 646 -21.99 -1.82 -13.82
CA GLN A 646 -21.66 -1.06 -15.01
C GLN A 646 -20.12 -0.92 -15.15
N THR A 647 -19.68 -0.29 -16.23
CA THR A 647 -18.24 -0.17 -16.53
C THR A 647 -17.71 1.21 -16.17
N GLY A 648 -18.53 2.03 -15.51
CA GLY A 648 -18.33 3.47 -15.37
C GLY A 648 -17.46 3.86 -14.18
N ALA A 649 -17.28 5.16 -14.03
CA ALA A 649 -16.60 5.74 -12.88
C ALA A 649 -17.35 6.99 -12.42
N VAL A 650 -17.24 7.31 -11.13
CA VAL A 650 -17.80 8.53 -10.55
C VAL A 650 -16.68 9.29 -9.88
N VAL A 651 -16.49 10.55 -10.29
CA VAL A 651 -15.54 11.49 -9.67
C VAL A 651 -16.30 12.46 -8.76
N LEU A 652 -15.95 12.38 -7.49
CA LEU A 652 -16.11 13.31 -6.37
C LEU A 652 -15.19 14.52 -6.49
N PHE A 653 -15.62 15.73 -6.83
CA PHE A 653 -14.77 16.94 -6.70
C PHE A 653 -15.41 17.91 -5.71
N ALA A 654 -14.85 18.03 -4.51
CA ALA A 654 -15.39 18.88 -3.44
C ALA A 654 -14.38 19.98 -3.07
N PRO A 655 -14.65 21.26 -3.35
CA PRO A 655 -13.89 22.36 -2.77
C PRO A 655 -14.19 22.49 -1.28
N VAL A 656 -13.15 22.64 -0.46
CA VAL A 656 -13.28 22.70 1.00
C VAL A 656 -12.52 23.89 1.57
N ALA A 657 -13.06 24.46 2.65
CA ALA A 657 -12.41 25.51 3.42
C ALA A 657 -11.20 24.98 4.20
N MET A 658 -10.28 25.88 4.52
CA MET A 658 -9.07 25.58 5.30
C MET A 658 -9.37 25.55 6.80
N VAL A 659 -10.22 24.63 7.22
CA VAL A 659 -10.58 24.45 8.63
C VAL A 659 -9.36 24.08 9.49
N ALA A 660 -9.35 24.54 10.74
CA ALA A 660 -8.27 24.27 11.68
C ALA A 660 -8.81 24.14 13.12
N PRO A 661 -8.12 23.41 14.02
CA PRO A 661 -8.46 23.38 15.44
C PRO A 661 -8.40 24.78 16.06
N THR A 662 -9.25 25.09 17.03
CA THR A 662 -9.15 26.34 17.79
C THR A 662 -7.98 26.27 18.78
N ALA A 663 -7.57 27.44 19.30
CA ALA A 663 -6.49 27.52 20.27
C ALA A 663 -6.90 26.94 21.64
N GLU A 664 -8.18 27.03 21.98
CA GLU A 664 -8.73 26.61 23.28
C GLU A 664 -8.99 25.11 23.34
N ASP A 665 -9.40 24.50 22.22
CA ASP A 665 -9.75 23.08 22.17
C ASP A 665 -9.38 22.46 20.81
N LYS A 666 -8.48 21.48 20.85
CA LYS A 666 -8.04 20.74 19.65
C LYS A 666 -9.14 19.89 18.98
N TYR A 667 -10.24 19.63 19.69
CA TYR A 667 -11.39 18.89 19.18
C TYR A 667 -12.47 19.80 18.59
N THR A 668 -12.41 21.09 18.89
CA THR A 668 -13.25 22.09 18.24
C THR A 668 -12.49 22.74 17.10
N TRP A 669 -13.09 22.77 15.92
CA TRP A 669 -12.48 23.32 14.72
C TRP A 669 -13.24 24.56 14.27
N PHE A 670 -12.53 25.46 13.60
CA PHE A 670 -13.04 26.72 13.09
C PHE A 670 -12.93 26.75 11.57
N ASN A 671 -14.01 27.16 10.92
CA ASN A 671 -14.01 27.50 9.50
C ASN A 671 -13.76 29.01 9.34
N PRO A 672 -12.57 29.42 8.84
CA PRO A 672 -12.24 30.84 8.70
C PRO A 672 -13.08 31.58 7.67
N ASP A 673 -13.71 30.88 6.73
CA ASP A 673 -14.51 31.49 5.68
C ASP A 673 -15.96 31.77 6.11
N THR A 674 -16.49 31.01 7.06
CA THR A 674 -17.87 31.19 7.56
C THR A 674 -17.92 31.78 8.98
N GLY A 675 -16.81 31.73 9.73
CA GLY A 675 -16.78 32.14 11.14
C GLY A 675 -17.41 31.12 12.08
N GLU A 676 -17.74 29.93 11.60
CA GLU A 676 -18.46 28.91 12.35
C GLU A 676 -17.50 27.90 13.02
N ARG A 677 -17.98 27.26 14.08
CA ARG A 677 -17.25 26.24 14.85
C ARG A 677 -17.90 24.86 14.68
N SER A 678 -17.11 23.79 14.75
CA SER A 678 -17.59 22.41 14.56
C SER A 678 -18.52 21.93 15.67
N ASP A 679 -18.39 22.48 16.88
CA ASP A 679 -19.24 22.19 18.04
C ASP A 679 -20.70 22.65 17.82
N ALA A 680 -20.90 23.75 17.10
CA ALA A 680 -22.23 24.23 16.69
C ALA A 680 -22.99 23.24 15.78
N TYR A 681 -22.26 22.36 15.10
CA TYR A 681 -22.80 21.30 14.27
C TYR A 681 -22.83 19.93 14.96
N ARG A 682 -22.36 19.83 16.22
CA ARG A 682 -22.24 18.57 16.99
C ARG A 682 -21.50 17.48 16.21
N LEU A 683 -20.42 17.86 15.53
CA LEU A 683 -19.70 16.94 14.64
C LEU A 683 -18.69 16.06 15.37
N PRO A 684 -18.77 14.73 15.26
CA PRO A 684 -17.77 13.82 15.84
C PRO A 684 -16.46 13.80 15.03
N VAL A 685 -16.49 14.29 13.79
CA VAL A 685 -15.34 14.44 12.90
C VAL A 685 -15.36 15.82 12.23
N GLN A 686 -14.20 16.44 11.99
CA GLN A 686 -14.15 17.88 11.64
C GLN A 686 -13.63 18.18 10.23
N THR A 687 -13.34 17.18 9.40
CA THR A 687 -12.74 17.38 8.07
C THR A 687 -13.38 16.53 6.97
N LEU A 688 -13.25 16.93 5.71
CA LEU A 688 -13.55 16.05 4.58
C LEU A 688 -12.27 15.50 4.00
N ASP A 689 -12.05 14.20 4.16
CA ASP A 689 -10.88 13.52 3.60
C ASP A 689 -11.29 12.23 2.85
N PHE A 690 -10.30 11.41 2.48
CA PHE A 690 -10.56 10.14 1.80
C PHE A 690 -11.45 9.19 2.60
N SER A 691 -11.48 9.31 3.92
CA SER A 691 -12.29 8.52 4.85
C SER A 691 -13.60 9.24 5.17
N GLN A 692 -13.53 10.40 5.81
CA GLN A 692 -14.66 11.12 6.36
C GLN A 692 -15.59 11.65 5.28
N GLY A 693 -15.05 12.11 4.15
CA GLY A 693 -15.86 12.67 3.06
C GLY A 693 -16.70 11.65 2.30
N ARG A 694 -16.45 10.35 2.50
CA ARG A 694 -17.28 9.27 1.98
C ARG A 694 -18.17 8.61 3.03
N GLY A 695 -18.11 9.07 4.27
CA GLY A 695 -18.85 8.51 5.41
C GLY A 695 -18.09 7.45 6.21
N ASN A 696 -16.77 7.28 6.05
CA ASN A 696 -16.00 6.33 6.87
C ASN A 696 -15.37 7.05 8.06
N TRP A 697 -16.04 7.05 9.21
CA TRP A 697 -15.77 7.93 10.35
C TRP A 697 -15.12 7.18 11.48
N MET A 698 -14.05 7.74 12.04
CA MET A 698 -13.40 7.19 13.23
C MET A 698 -13.78 8.05 14.44
N THR A 699 -14.45 7.44 15.41
CA THR A 699 -14.91 8.13 16.62
C THR A 699 -14.16 7.60 17.85
N PHE A 700 -13.97 8.44 18.86
CA PHE A 700 -13.20 8.10 20.07
C PHE A 700 -14.06 8.06 21.34
N SER A 701 -15.38 8.19 21.20
CA SER A 701 -16.34 8.00 22.29
C SER A 701 -17.54 7.19 21.80
N GLU A 702 -18.15 6.46 22.73
CA GLU A 702 -19.37 5.69 22.47
C GLU A 702 -20.53 6.61 22.05
N GLU A 703 -20.68 7.76 22.70
CA GLU A 703 -21.68 8.78 22.37
C GLU A 703 -21.54 9.30 20.94
N ALA A 704 -20.32 9.68 20.52
CA ALA A 704 -20.05 10.13 19.16
C ALA A 704 -20.30 9.03 18.12
N GLY A 705 -19.99 7.78 18.48
CA GLY A 705 -20.28 6.62 17.64
C GLY A 705 -21.79 6.38 17.49
N ALA A 706 -22.54 6.42 18.59
CA ALA A 706 -24.00 6.27 18.59
C ALA A 706 -24.67 7.38 17.79
N GLN A 707 -24.29 8.64 18.01
CA GLN A 707 -24.80 9.77 17.24
C GLN A 707 -24.60 9.58 15.73
N ALA A 708 -23.41 9.15 15.32
CA ALA A 708 -23.11 8.92 13.91
C ALA A 708 -23.88 7.75 13.28
N VAL A 709 -24.20 6.71 14.08
CA VAL A 709 -25.07 5.61 13.66
C VAL A 709 -26.53 6.06 13.52
N ASP A 710 -27.00 6.90 14.45
CA ASP A 710 -28.39 7.35 14.51
C ASP A 710 -28.71 8.40 13.42
N GLU A 711 -27.82 9.38 13.22
CA GLU A 711 -28.10 10.53 12.34
C GLU A 711 -27.69 10.31 10.86
N GLY A 712 -26.69 9.46 10.59
CA GLY A 712 -26.31 9.04 9.23
C GLY A 712 -26.11 10.20 8.24
N GLN A 713 -26.97 10.27 7.22
CA GLN A 713 -26.95 11.26 6.15
C GLN A 713 -27.03 12.70 6.66
N GLU A 714 -27.84 12.97 7.69
CA GLU A 714 -28.00 14.33 8.23
C GLU A 714 -26.68 14.86 8.79
N LEU A 715 -25.96 14.01 9.52
CA LEU A 715 -24.69 14.37 10.12
C LEU A 715 -23.58 14.49 9.06
N LEU A 716 -23.60 13.65 8.02
CA LEU A 716 -22.71 13.83 6.86
C LEU A 716 -22.98 15.16 6.15
N GLY A 717 -24.26 15.53 5.94
CA GLY A 717 -24.63 16.83 5.38
C GLY A 717 -24.13 18.00 6.24
N SER A 718 -24.24 17.88 7.57
CA SER A 718 -23.74 18.88 8.53
C SER A 718 -22.22 19.04 8.47
N LEU A 719 -21.47 17.95 8.22
CA LEU A 719 -20.02 18.03 7.99
C LEU A 719 -19.71 18.82 6.73
N TYR A 720 -20.43 18.55 5.63
CA TYR A 720 -20.29 19.29 4.38
C TYR A 720 -20.68 20.77 4.53
N ASP A 721 -21.69 21.08 5.35
CA ASP A 721 -22.03 22.46 5.69
C ASP A 721 -20.88 23.14 6.43
N PHE A 722 -20.36 22.52 7.49
CA PHE A 722 -19.27 23.09 8.29
C PHE A 722 -18.03 23.38 7.46
N VAL A 723 -17.60 22.46 6.58
CA VAL A 723 -16.36 22.60 5.80
C VAL A 723 -16.54 23.36 4.47
N ARG A 724 -17.74 23.86 4.17
CA ARG A 724 -18.04 24.49 2.88
C ARG A 724 -17.13 25.68 2.63
N LYS A 725 -16.79 25.89 1.36
CA LYS A 725 -16.11 27.09 0.88
C LYS A 725 -17.14 28.01 0.21
N PRO A 726 -17.55 29.13 0.85
CA PRO A 726 -18.57 30.02 0.31
C PRO A 726 -18.27 30.48 -1.13
N ARG A 727 -19.32 30.65 -1.93
CA ARG A 727 -19.30 31.00 -3.38
C ARG A 727 -18.83 29.87 -4.32
N SER A 728 -18.42 28.72 -3.82
CA SER A 728 -17.95 27.60 -4.66
C SER A 728 -18.99 27.14 -5.67
N ARG A 729 -20.28 27.05 -5.28
CA ARG A 729 -21.34 26.62 -6.20
C ARG A 729 -21.46 27.58 -7.37
N SER A 730 -21.53 28.88 -7.09
CA SER A 730 -21.69 29.93 -8.11
C SER A 730 -20.52 29.94 -9.12
N LEU A 731 -19.29 29.76 -8.62
CA LEU A 731 -18.08 29.74 -9.45
C LEU A 731 -18.05 28.50 -10.34
N LEU A 732 -18.34 27.33 -9.78
CA LEU A 732 -18.42 26.07 -10.53
C LEU A 732 -19.56 26.09 -11.56
N ALA A 733 -20.73 26.63 -11.20
CA ALA A 733 -21.86 26.73 -12.11
C ALA A 733 -21.52 27.60 -13.32
N ARG A 734 -20.91 28.76 -13.09
CA ARG A 734 -20.43 29.66 -14.15
C ARG A 734 -19.38 28.97 -15.03
N PHE A 735 -18.41 28.28 -14.41
CA PHE A 735 -17.38 27.52 -15.12
C PHE A 735 -18.00 26.44 -16.01
N LEU A 736 -18.92 25.63 -15.48
CA LEU A 736 -19.55 24.53 -16.20
C LEU A 736 -20.44 25.04 -17.34
N ALA A 737 -21.24 26.09 -17.12
CA ALA A 737 -22.05 26.72 -18.16
C ALA A 737 -21.19 27.25 -19.32
N ALA A 738 -20.01 27.79 -19.03
CA ALA A 738 -19.07 28.27 -20.05
C ALA A 738 -18.36 27.12 -20.81
N ARG A 739 -18.19 25.95 -20.19
CA ARG A 739 -17.43 24.83 -20.75
C ARG A 739 -18.29 23.76 -21.41
N LEU A 740 -19.52 23.57 -20.96
CA LEU A 740 -20.42 22.51 -21.39
C LEU A 740 -21.67 23.14 -22.00
N SER A 741 -21.78 23.07 -23.33
CA SER A 741 -22.90 23.67 -24.06
C SER A 741 -24.25 23.14 -23.56
N GLY A 742 -25.12 24.07 -23.17
CA GLY A 742 -26.44 23.78 -22.61
C GLY A 742 -26.40 23.09 -21.24
N TRP A 743 -25.31 23.19 -20.50
CA TRP A 743 -25.29 22.83 -19.09
C TRP A 743 -25.99 23.91 -18.27
N GLU A 744 -26.86 23.48 -17.36
CA GLU A 744 -27.61 24.36 -16.46
C GLU A 744 -27.49 23.79 -15.04
N ASP A 745 -27.36 24.70 -14.07
CA ASP A 745 -27.33 24.29 -12.67
C ASP A 745 -28.73 23.86 -12.21
N THR A 746 -28.80 22.79 -11.42
CA THR A 746 -30.05 22.34 -10.80
C THR A 746 -29.94 22.50 -9.29
N PRO A 747 -30.40 23.64 -8.73
CA PRO A 747 -30.26 23.94 -7.32
C PRO A 747 -31.14 23.04 -6.45
N GLY A 748 -30.74 22.86 -5.20
CA GLY A 748 -31.49 22.13 -4.19
C GLY A 748 -30.75 20.91 -3.65
N GLN A 749 -31.30 20.37 -2.55
CA GLN A 749 -30.74 19.25 -1.79
C GLN A 749 -30.56 18.00 -2.64
N ALA A 750 -29.45 17.32 -2.45
CA ALA A 750 -29.19 16.09 -3.17
C ALA A 750 -30.22 15.00 -2.86
N GLN A 751 -30.54 14.22 -3.88
CA GLN A 751 -31.38 13.04 -3.76
C GLN A 751 -30.53 11.79 -3.98
N LEU A 752 -30.82 10.73 -3.23
CA LEU A 752 -30.18 9.44 -3.44
C LEU A 752 -30.73 8.80 -4.72
N ASP A 753 -29.84 8.42 -5.64
CA ASP A 753 -30.22 7.72 -6.86
C ASP A 753 -30.64 6.27 -6.56
N ALA A 754 -31.94 6.06 -6.35
CA ALA A 754 -32.53 4.75 -6.07
C ALA A 754 -32.35 3.74 -7.23
N LEU A 755 -32.10 4.21 -8.45
CA LEU A 755 -31.88 3.36 -9.62
C LEU A 755 -30.43 2.87 -9.74
N CYS A 756 -29.52 3.45 -8.96
CA CYS A 756 -28.13 2.99 -8.90
C CYS A 756 -28.03 1.73 -8.05
N VAL A 757 -28.32 0.56 -8.67
CA VAL A 757 -28.01 -0.77 -8.12
C VAL A 757 -26.49 -0.92 -8.13
N ALA A 758 -25.85 -0.38 -7.11
CA ALA A 758 -24.41 -0.36 -7.01
C ALA A 758 -23.97 -1.51 -6.11
N VAL A 759 -23.27 -2.49 -6.71
CA VAL A 759 -22.79 -3.67 -5.99
C VAL A 759 -21.41 -3.37 -5.41
N HIS A 760 -21.21 -3.69 -4.13
CA HIS A 760 -19.88 -3.80 -3.54
C HIS A 760 -19.52 -5.28 -3.42
N LEU A 761 -18.36 -5.65 -3.96
CA LEU A 761 -17.74 -6.94 -3.70
C LEU A 761 -16.64 -6.69 -2.68
N SER A 762 -16.81 -7.23 -1.47
CA SER A 762 -15.71 -7.27 -0.51
C SER A 762 -14.62 -8.18 -1.07
N ALA A 763 -13.37 -7.93 -0.70
CA ALA A 763 -12.30 -8.81 -1.12
C ALA A 763 -12.43 -10.21 -0.51
N ASP A 764 -13.03 -10.40 0.68
CA ASP A 764 -13.21 -11.76 1.22
C ASP A 764 -14.18 -12.61 0.40
N ALA A 765 -15.35 -12.04 0.04
CA ALA A 765 -16.32 -12.68 -0.84
C ALA A 765 -15.67 -13.11 -2.17
N PHE A 766 -14.61 -12.42 -2.55
CA PHE A 766 -13.87 -12.56 -3.78
C PHE A 766 -12.72 -13.59 -3.71
N TRP A 767 -11.97 -13.65 -2.61
CA TRP A 767 -10.97 -14.71 -2.43
C TRP A 767 -11.66 -16.07 -2.24
N ASP A 768 -12.85 -16.08 -1.66
CA ASP A 768 -13.64 -17.29 -1.43
C ASP A 768 -14.54 -17.68 -2.61
N ALA A 769 -14.83 -16.77 -3.56
CA ALA A 769 -15.66 -17.06 -4.75
C ALA A 769 -15.11 -18.24 -5.60
N GLY A 770 -13.81 -18.52 -5.53
CA GLY A 770 -13.21 -19.70 -6.19
C GLY A 770 -13.65 -21.05 -5.64
N LYS A 771 -14.30 -21.10 -4.46
CA LYS A 771 -14.85 -22.33 -3.87
C LYS A 771 -16.30 -22.59 -4.33
N GLN A 772 -17.00 -21.59 -4.86
CA GLN A 772 -18.43 -21.69 -5.18
C GLN A 772 -18.71 -21.55 -6.69
N ARG A 773 -18.92 -22.73 -7.30
CA ARG A 773 -19.77 -23.02 -8.49
C ARG A 773 -19.39 -22.37 -9.83
N ARG A 774 -19.15 -23.24 -10.82
CA ARG A 774 -19.60 -23.00 -12.21
C ARG A 774 -21.04 -22.49 -12.14
N PRO A 775 -21.41 -21.34 -12.73
CA PRO A 775 -22.82 -21.04 -12.91
C PRO A 775 -23.44 -22.24 -13.66
N PRO A 776 -24.61 -22.76 -13.23
CA PRO A 776 -25.26 -23.80 -13.98
C PRO A 776 -25.46 -23.27 -15.40
N ILE A 777 -24.91 -23.96 -16.38
CA ILE A 777 -25.25 -23.73 -17.78
C ILE A 777 -26.73 -24.14 -17.86
N THR A 778 -27.64 -23.19 -17.69
CA THR A 778 -29.04 -23.39 -18.02
C THR A 778 -29.11 -23.48 -19.53
N SER A 779 -29.09 -24.71 -20.04
CA SER A 779 -29.48 -25.05 -21.40
C SER A 779 -30.96 -24.76 -21.57
N SER A 780 -31.31 -23.52 -21.88
CA SER A 780 -32.63 -23.21 -22.42
C SER A 780 -32.50 -22.11 -23.47
N LYS A 781 -32.03 -22.55 -24.65
CA LYS A 781 -32.46 -22.13 -26.01
C LYS A 781 -31.58 -22.86 -27.04
N LEU A 782 -31.96 -24.12 -27.27
CA LEU A 782 -31.94 -24.74 -28.60
C LEU A 782 -33.36 -24.56 -29.16
#